data_AF-A0A284S8B5-F1
#
_entry.id   AF-A0A284S8B5-F1
#
_cell.length_a   1.000
_cell.length_b   1.000
_cell.length_c   1.000
_cell.angle_alpha   90.00
_cell.angle_beta   90.00
_cell.angle_gamma   90.00
#
_symmetry.space_group_name_H-M   'P 1'
#
loop_
_entity.id
_entity.type
_entity.pdbx_description
1 polymer ?
#
loop_
_entity_poly.entity_id
_entity_poly.type
_entity_poly.pdbx_seq_one_letter_code
_entity_poly.pdbx_strand_id
1 'polypeptide(L)'
;MPVLAISELLNPVDAKLSTSSTGSHAPDSLPSDVTLFKIEHNVRINQRTLASTVYHHKSKDVIEYPEMTPNSLTSIAYILHMESTDKLYNPARNFAYSAGKPSGQSKGHFTKVLLDQDGQPVLCLVDYSTCRGIHVCPFVSPHIKETSHTRASRAALQLQLDQAHRDRPDFTPEEEVLNKTIAWFRFITDNGCGYNLQEATLYSEKERFVKAEIQLTPTKVKCGQKTKQTCQGRIVIRQMLDKQYICCEHYSCTSCKHFVLYPDRGGGYNFEYLCALLWNDESAIKNIELGAYKNGYGPLASCTTVHNFSSQKVNCVVNHVKQLCPDEEEPTLTHIHPSLANLDHIASYIHTEIKARLPKGTGWDGVLHMKSKQDEEGSTPYIREMKQISWQRLKDGGDDSEDEDGPLKGLDDDCFKLIVCMLPQCSEDYLKAKYVQSDISFKHVPGWKEFELVSVDHETSQVVVICRAFMNSQSTHAHQLLFVTIRSVVHQDTQRDIEYRHLYSSSLDDHRGILHWAADQDCRQAKGLGFHLQDVARELAYDCKDLHEMGHSVSSLGPYEHIHRLYRVAQKTGVKAAYRPTTTVISVIRKYKRTVIQRTCKFNMADRHINEQNEWLRKSWERYQNTVHKLAAKPSDLKAISSHEKQKQAYEKQKQKSLDMEKRLRGQSSGRVKLVFPV
;
A
#
# COMPACT_ATOMS: atom_id res chain seq x y z
N MET A 1 -4.35 -25.27 4.61
CA MET A 1 -5.76 -24.96 4.94
C MET A 1 -6.54 -24.90 3.64
N PRO A 2 -7.69 -25.58 3.50
CA PRO A 2 -8.49 -25.45 2.29
C PRO A 2 -9.20 -24.09 2.29
N VAL A 3 -9.12 -23.39 1.16
CA VAL A 3 -9.83 -22.12 0.93
C VAL A 3 -11.28 -22.46 0.64
N LEU A 4 -12.17 -22.25 1.61
CA LEU A 4 -13.61 -22.29 1.39
C LEU A 4 -14.03 -21.05 0.59
N ALA A 5 -14.85 -21.25 -0.44
CA ALA A 5 -15.35 -20.17 -1.28
C ALA A 5 -16.36 -19.30 -0.49
N ILE A 6 -16.29 -17.97 -0.66
CA ILE A 6 -17.18 -17.00 0.00
C ILE A 6 -18.68 -17.30 -0.25
N SER A 7 -19.01 -17.98 -1.34
CA SER A 7 -20.37 -18.44 -1.65
C SER A 7 -20.95 -19.43 -0.63
N GLU A 8 -20.11 -20.23 0.03
CA GLU A 8 -20.55 -21.23 1.02
C GLU A 8 -20.80 -20.62 2.41
N LEU A 9 -20.27 -19.42 2.69
CA LEU A 9 -20.44 -18.70 3.95
C LEU A 9 -21.74 -17.87 4.02
N LEU A 10 -22.41 -17.65 2.88
CA LEU A 10 -23.58 -16.76 2.79
C LEU A 10 -24.94 -17.48 2.72
N ASN A 11 -24.96 -18.81 2.69
CA ASN A 11 -26.20 -19.60 2.72
C ASN A 11 -26.03 -20.86 3.60
N PRO A 12 -26.40 -20.85 4.89
CA PRO A 12 -26.53 -22.08 5.64
C PRO A 12 -27.86 -22.73 5.26
N VAL A 13 -27.84 -23.68 4.33
CA VAL A 13 -29.01 -24.52 4.07
C VAL A 13 -29.05 -25.59 5.15
N ASP A 14 -30.01 -25.48 6.06
CA ASP A 14 -30.37 -26.56 6.99
C ASP A 14 -30.86 -27.78 6.20
N ALA A 15 -30.03 -28.82 6.20
CA ALA A 15 -30.42 -30.15 5.78
C ALA A 15 -31.31 -30.79 6.86
N LYS A 16 -32.63 -30.73 6.68
CA LYS A 16 -33.61 -31.80 6.96
C LYS A 16 -35.05 -31.24 6.94
N LEU A 17 -35.83 -31.58 5.90
CA LEU A 17 -37.09 -32.34 6.02
C LEU A 17 -37.78 -32.43 4.65
N SER A 18 -37.89 -33.66 4.16
CA SER A 18 -38.82 -34.07 3.12
C SER A 18 -40.25 -34.13 3.69
N THR A 19 -41.25 -33.53 3.02
CA THR A 19 -42.45 -34.21 2.48
C THR A 19 -43.44 -33.21 1.89
N SER A 20 -44.09 -33.63 0.81
CA SER A 20 -45.18 -33.05 0.02
C SER A 20 -46.30 -32.32 0.76
N SER A 21 -46.83 -31.22 0.20
CA SER A 21 -48.19 -31.17 -0.41
C SER A 21 -48.56 -29.77 -0.89
N THR A 22 -49.30 -29.76 -2.00
CA THR A 22 -50.02 -28.69 -2.70
C THR A 22 -50.86 -27.75 -1.81
N GLY A 23 -50.87 -26.44 -2.12
CA GLY A 23 -51.89 -25.51 -1.63
C GLY A 23 -51.54 -24.04 -1.90
N SER A 24 -52.39 -23.36 -2.68
CA SER A 24 -52.44 -21.89 -2.86
C SER A 24 -52.48 -21.16 -1.52
N HIS A 25 -51.82 -19.99 -1.36
CA HIS A 25 -52.32 -18.85 -0.56
C HIS A 25 -51.42 -17.60 -0.64
N ALA A 26 -52.09 -16.44 -0.80
CA ALA A 26 -51.86 -15.06 -0.35
C ALA A 26 -50.45 -14.41 -0.31
N PRO A 27 -50.34 -13.11 -0.67
CA PRO A 27 -49.12 -12.34 -0.47
C PRO A 27 -49.12 -11.74 0.93
N ASP A 28 -48.23 -12.19 1.82
CA ASP A 28 -47.69 -11.37 2.92
C ASP A 28 -46.80 -12.23 3.84
N SER A 29 -45.50 -11.96 3.84
CA SER A 29 -44.65 -12.15 5.02
C SER A 29 -43.38 -11.32 4.90
N LEU A 30 -43.14 -10.46 5.89
CA LEU A 30 -41.92 -9.69 6.09
C LEU A 30 -40.67 -10.61 6.20
N PRO A 31 -39.46 -10.13 5.85
CA PRO A 31 -38.24 -10.94 5.89
C PRO A 31 -37.85 -11.32 7.32
N SER A 32 -37.46 -12.57 7.50
CA SER A 32 -37.26 -13.30 8.77
C SER A 32 -36.09 -12.87 9.66
N ASP A 33 -35.36 -11.79 9.35
CA ASP A 33 -34.09 -11.44 10.02
C ASP A 33 -34.07 -10.07 10.71
N VAL A 34 -35.24 -9.45 10.89
CA VAL A 34 -35.36 -8.25 11.72
C VAL A 34 -36.22 -8.61 12.91
N THR A 35 -35.67 -8.57 14.13
CA THR A 35 -36.45 -8.80 15.35
C THR A 35 -37.35 -7.60 15.65
N LEU A 36 -38.34 -7.40 14.78
CA LEU A 36 -39.44 -6.47 14.94
C LEU A 36 -40.21 -6.82 16.21
N PHE A 37 -40.16 -5.92 17.17
CA PHE A 37 -40.75 -6.15 18.49
C PHE A 37 -42.26 -5.84 18.49
N LYS A 38 -42.68 -4.84 17.70
CA LYS A 38 -44.07 -4.38 17.65
C LYS A 38 -44.31 -3.53 16.38
N ILE A 39 -45.51 -3.62 15.83
CA ILE A 39 -45.99 -2.74 14.74
C ILE A 39 -47.31 -2.11 15.21
N GLU A 40 -47.45 -0.80 15.04
CA GLU A 40 -48.68 -0.06 15.31
C GLU A 40 -49.12 0.71 14.06
N HIS A 41 -50.43 0.89 13.87
CA HIS A 41 -50.97 1.61 12.72
C HIS A 41 -51.76 2.84 13.17
N ASN A 42 -51.76 3.88 12.33
CA ASN A 42 -52.50 5.12 12.53
C ASN A 42 -52.22 5.81 13.88
N VAL A 43 -50.95 5.88 14.26
CA VAL A 43 -50.51 6.46 15.53
C VAL A 43 -50.33 7.97 15.39
N ARG A 44 -50.96 8.72 16.28
CA ARG A 44 -50.88 10.18 16.28
C ARG A 44 -49.63 10.65 17.03
N ILE A 45 -48.62 11.11 16.30
CA ILE A 45 -47.36 11.61 16.89
C ILE A 45 -47.57 12.94 17.61
N ASN A 46 -48.23 13.88 16.93
CA ASN A 46 -48.56 15.20 17.47
C ASN A 46 -49.91 15.69 16.91
N GLN A 47 -50.29 16.95 17.16
CA GLN A 47 -51.57 17.48 16.67
C GLN A 47 -51.69 17.50 15.14
N ARG A 48 -50.57 17.59 14.40
CA ARG A 48 -50.48 17.76 12.95
C ARG A 48 -49.97 16.54 12.19
N THR A 49 -49.29 15.61 12.86
CA THR A 49 -48.63 14.45 12.24
C THR A 49 -49.27 13.14 12.66
N LEU A 50 -49.74 12.38 11.69
CA LEU A 50 -50.22 11.01 11.83
C LEU A 50 -49.22 10.06 11.16
N ALA A 51 -48.70 9.10 11.92
CA ALA A 51 -47.93 8.01 11.36
C ALA A 51 -48.88 6.89 10.93
N SER A 52 -48.87 6.55 9.64
CA SER A 52 -49.68 5.43 9.12
C SER A 52 -49.20 4.09 9.70
N THR A 53 -47.89 3.95 9.89
CA THR A 53 -47.27 2.78 10.52
C THR A 53 -46.12 3.21 11.43
N VAL A 54 -46.00 2.58 12.60
CA VAL A 54 -44.90 2.73 13.56
C VAL A 54 -44.25 1.37 13.76
N TYR A 55 -42.96 1.29 13.45
CA TYR A 55 -42.14 0.09 13.63
C TYR A 55 -41.28 0.21 14.88
N HIS A 56 -41.33 -0.80 15.77
CA HIS A 56 -40.48 -0.86 16.96
C HIS A 56 -39.32 -1.85 16.77
N HIS A 57 -38.10 -1.35 16.97
CA HIS A 57 -36.84 -2.06 16.81
C HIS A 57 -36.05 -2.07 18.12
N LYS A 58 -35.16 -3.06 18.27
CA LYS A 58 -34.26 -3.15 19.43
C LYS A 58 -33.10 -2.16 19.31
N SER A 59 -32.40 -1.94 20.43
CA SER A 59 -31.16 -1.15 20.42
C SER A 59 -30.18 -1.78 19.44
N LYS A 60 -29.54 -0.94 18.60
CA LYS A 60 -28.52 -1.32 17.60
C LYS A 60 -29.01 -2.05 16.35
N ASP A 61 -30.32 -2.27 16.18
CA ASP A 61 -30.87 -2.77 14.91
C ASP A 61 -30.52 -1.80 13.77
N VAL A 62 -30.00 -2.33 12.66
CA VAL A 62 -29.74 -1.57 11.43
C VAL A 62 -30.96 -1.65 10.53
N ILE A 63 -31.50 -0.49 10.14
CA ILE A 63 -32.68 -0.35 9.28
C ILE A 63 -32.18 -0.05 7.87
N GLU A 64 -32.01 -1.12 7.08
CA GLU A 64 -31.40 -1.02 5.75
C GLU A 64 -32.33 -0.42 4.69
N TYR A 65 -33.65 -0.57 4.86
CA TYR A 65 -34.67 -0.11 3.90
C TYR A 65 -35.95 0.32 4.62
N PRO A 66 -35.95 1.45 5.35
CA PRO A 66 -37.19 2.00 5.87
C PRO A 66 -38.23 2.12 4.75
N GLU A 67 -39.40 1.54 4.98
CA GLU A 67 -40.63 1.89 4.28
C GLU A 67 -40.86 3.40 4.35
N MET A 68 -41.21 3.97 3.21
CA MET A 68 -41.48 5.38 2.99
C MET A 68 -42.88 5.54 2.40
N THR A 69 -43.55 6.64 2.73
CA THR A 69 -44.84 6.96 2.12
C THR A 69 -44.63 7.69 0.78
N PRO A 70 -45.37 7.34 -0.28
CA PRO A 70 -45.37 8.12 -1.52
C PRO A 70 -46.07 9.48 -1.37
N ASN A 71 -46.82 9.67 -0.28
CA ASN A 71 -47.66 10.84 -0.04
C ASN A 71 -47.11 11.66 1.13
N SER A 72 -47.00 12.98 0.96
CA SER A 72 -46.53 13.91 1.99
C SER A 72 -47.50 14.05 3.18
N LEU A 73 -48.73 13.54 3.07
CA LEU A 73 -49.76 13.62 4.11
C LEU A 73 -49.66 12.51 5.17
N THR A 74 -48.93 11.43 4.90
CA THR A 74 -48.76 10.30 5.81
C THR A 74 -47.28 10.08 6.10
N SER A 75 -46.95 9.58 7.28
CA SER A 75 -45.57 9.31 7.68
C SER A 75 -45.40 7.86 8.16
N ILE A 76 -44.23 7.27 7.92
CA ILE A 76 -43.81 6.06 8.62
C ILE A 76 -42.88 6.47 9.76
N ALA A 77 -43.06 5.88 10.94
CA ALA A 77 -42.19 6.13 12.08
C ALA A 77 -41.46 4.86 12.51
N TYR A 78 -40.26 5.05 13.05
CA TYR A 78 -39.41 3.98 13.57
C TYR A 78 -38.97 4.36 14.98
N ILE A 79 -39.13 3.43 15.92
CA ILE A 79 -38.77 3.61 17.32
C ILE A 79 -37.69 2.59 17.68
N LEU A 80 -36.53 3.08 18.08
CA LEU A 80 -35.39 2.28 18.50
C LEU A 80 -35.31 2.34 20.03
N HIS A 81 -35.55 1.21 20.69
CA HIS A 81 -35.51 1.11 22.15
C HIS A 81 -34.05 1.01 22.62
N MET A 82 -33.53 2.02 23.32
CA MET A 82 -32.14 2.04 23.78
C MET A 82 -31.98 1.51 25.21
N GLU A 83 -30.90 0.78 25.46
CA GLU A 83 -30.53 0.34 26.81
C GLU A 83 -29.74 1.43 27.56
N SER A 84 -29.80 1.42 28.90
CA SER A 84 -29.19 2.46 29.75
C SER A 84 -27.66 2.60 29.62
N THR A 85 -26.98 1.58 29.07
CA THR A 85 -25.54 1.54 28.79
C THR A 85 -25.16 2.19 27.45
N ASP A 86 -26.12 2.51 26.58
CA ASP A 86 -25.87 2.98 25.21
C ASP A 86 -25.84 4.52 25.07
N LYS A 87 -25.61 5.27 26.15
CA LYS A 87 -25.73 6.75 26.21
C LYS A 87 -24.88 7.56 25.20
N LEU A 88 -23.87 6.97 24.59
CA LEU A 88 -22.99 7.63 23.61
C LEU A 88 -23.32 7.30 22.15
N TYR A 89 -24.39 6.55 21.89
CA TYR A 89 -24.74 6.06 20.56
C TYR A 89 -25.91 6.84 19.94
N ASN A 90 -25.74 7.32 18.71
CA ASN A 90 -26.81 7.97 17.97
C ASN A 90 -27.54 6.95 17.07
N PRO A 91 -28.79 6.57 17.39
CA PRO A 91 -29.55 5.58 16.63
C PRO A 91 -29.86 6.02 15.19
N ALA A 92 -29.79 7.31 14.88
CA ALA A 92 -29.97 7.80 13.50
C ALA A 92 -28.89 7.25 12.53
N ARG A 93 -27.74 6.82 13.04
CA ARG A 93 -26.68 6.17 12.23
C ARG A 93 -27.05 4.77 11.73
N ASN A 94 -28.15 4.20 12.22
CA ASN A 94 -28.61 2.87 11.85
C ASN A 94 -29.53 2.85 10.63
N PHE A 95 -29.93 4.00 10.11
CA PHE A 95 -30.64 4.06 8.84
C PHE A 95 -29.64 3.99 7.70
N ALA A 96 -29.76 3.00 6.81
CA ALA A 96 -28.90 2.89 5.64
C ALA A 96 -29.30 3.84 4.48
N TYR A 97 -29.85 5.01 4.79
CA TYR A 97 -30.22 6.04 3.83
C TYR A 97 -29.24 7.21 3.83
N SER A 98 -28.94 7.73 2.64
CA SER A 98 -28.14 8.93 2.47
C SER A 98 -28.96 10.17 2.86
N ALA A 99 -28.83 10.64 4.11
CA ALA A 99 -29.44 11.87 4.60
C ALA A 99 -28.64 13.11 4.14
N GLY A 100 -29.33 14.23 3.92
CA GLY A 100 -28.71 15.40 3.32
C GLY A 100 -29.41 16.73 3.53
N LYS A 101 -28.81 17.77 2.95
CA LYS A 101 -29.41 19.12 2.86
C LYS A 101 -30.62 19.11 1.90
N PRO A 102 -31.68 19.89 2.17
CA PRO A 102 -31.85 20.74 3.36
C PRO A 102 -32.00 19.92 4.65
N SER A 103 -31.29 20.37 5.68
CA SER A 103 -31.30 19.76 7.01
C SER A 103 -31.40 20.85 8.07
N GLY A 104 -32.01 20.56 9.20
CA GLY A 104 -32.13 21.50 10.29
C GLY A 104 -32.54 20.82 11.59
N GLN A 105 -32.59 21.62 12.65
CA GLN A 105 -32.94 21.18 13.98
C GLN A 105 -33.96 22.16 14.56
N SER A 106 -35.06 21.64 15.11
CA SER A 106 -35.98 22.40 15.94
C SER A 106 -35.96 21.88 17.38
N LYS A 107 -36.02 22.80 18.34
CA LYS A 107 -36.10 22.46 19.76
C LYS A 107 -37.56 22.48 20.21
N GLY A 108 -37.94 21.47 21.01
CA GLY A 108 -39.07 21.59 21.92
C GLY A 108 -40.40 21.06 21.39
N HIS A 109 -40.44 19.80 20.97
CA HIS A 109 -41.71 19.13 20.66
C HIS A 109 -41.97 17.99 21.64
N PHE A 110 -43.15 17.99 22.26
CA PHE A 110 -43.65 16.82 22.97
C PHE A 110 -44.27 15.86 21.97
N THR A 111 -43.93 14.58 22.08
CA THR A 111 -44.49 13.50 21.26
C THR A 111 -45.32 12.58 22.14
N LYS A 112 -46.45 12.11 21.63
CA LYS A 112 -47.30 11.15 22.35
C LYS A 112 -46.76 9.72 22.32
N VAL A 113 -45.68 9.51 21.57
CA VAL A 113 -45.14 8.16 21.29
C VAL A 113 -43.92 7.83 22.15
N LEU A 114 -43.23 8.85 22.68
CA LEU A 114 -42.15 8.70 23.65
C LEU A 114 -42.63 9.22 25.00
N LEU A 115 -42.83 8.31 25.94
CA LEU A 115 -43.30 8.60 27.29
C LEU A 115 -42.18 8.35 28.30
N ASP A 116 -42.14 9.13 29.37
CA ASP A 116 -41.26 8.88 30.51
C ASP A 116 -41.78 7.74 31.41
N GLN A 117 -41.11 7.51 32.54
CA GLN A 117 -41.47 6.48 33.51
C GLN A 117 -42.85 6.72 34.14
N ASP A 118 -43.33 7.96 34.15
CA ASP A 118 -44.62 8.39 34.70
C ASP A 118 -45.72 8.43 33.62
N GLY A 119 -45.41 7.97 32.41
CA GLY A 119 -46.33 7.94 31.27
C GLY A 119 -46.59 9.32 30.65
N GLN A 120 -45.77 10.33 30.96
CA GLN A 120 -45.90 11.68 30.41
C GLN A 120 -45.08 11.85 29.13
N PRO A 121 -45.55 12.69 28.17
CA PRO A 121 -44.79 13.00 26.97
C PRO A 121 -43.41 13.60 27.26
N VAL A 122 -42.38 13.09 26.59
CA VAL A 122 -41.01 13.60 26.75
C VAL A 122 -40.74 14.76 25.78
N LEU A 123 -40.01 15.77 26.25
CA LEU A 123 -39.55 16.88 25.42
C LEU A 123 -38.45 16.39 24.46
N CYS A 124 -38.72 16.45 23.16
CA CYS A 124 -37.81 15.97 22.12
C CYS A 124 -37.15 17.10 21.33
N LEU A 125 -35.91 16.83 20.91
CA LEU A 125 -35.24 17.56 19.83
C LEU A 125 -35.63 16.90 18.51
N VAL A 126 -35.94 17.71 17.49
CA VAL A 126 -36.31 17.20 16.17
C VAL A 126 -35.26 17.63 15.17
N ASP A 127 -34.57 16.65 14.61
CA ASP A 127 -33.69 16.84 13.47
C ASP A 127 -34.42 16.38 12.20
N TYR A 128 -34.32 17.16 11.14
CA TYR A 128 -34.85 16.80 9.83
C TYR A 128 -33.75 16.87 8.77
N SER A 129 -33.84 15.97 7.80
CA SER A 129 -32.91 15.89 6.67
C SER A 129 -33.64 15.35 5.45
N THR A 130 -33.28 15.82 4.27
CA THR A 130 -33.84 15.30 3.02
C THR A 130 -33.10 14.03 2.59
N CYS A 131 -33.86 13.01 2.17
CA CYS A 131 -33.30 11.84 1.51
C CYS A 131 -32.59 12.28 0.23
N ARG A 132 -31.31 11.95 0.10
CA ARG A 132 -30.53 12.23 -1.11
C ARG A 132 -30.69 11.17 -2.20
N GLY A 133 -31.46 10.12 -1.95
CA GLY A 133 -31.82 9.10 -2.91
C GLY A 133 -30.62 8.31 -3.46
N ILE A 134 -30.75 7.93 -4.73
CA ILE A 134 -29.76 7.22 -5.54
C ILE A 134 -29.35 8.11 -6.71
N HIS A 135 -28.07 8.08 -7.09
CA HIS A 135 -27.60 8.65 -8.36
C HIS A 135 -28.07 7.75 -9.48
N VAL A 136 -28.87 8.31 -10.38
CA VAL A 136 -29.32 7.62 -11.59
C VAL A 136 -28.67 8.28 -12.79
N CYS A 137 -28.16 7.47 -13.72
CA CYS A 137 -27.57 7.99 -14.94
C CYS A 137 -28.58 8.88 -15.68
N PRO A 138 -28.19 10.07 -16.20
CA PRO A 138 -29.07 10.90 -17.03
C PRO A 138 -29.60 10.19 -18.28
N PHE A 139 -28.92 9.14 -18.73
CA PHE A 139 -29.28 8.31 -19.89
C PHE A 139 -30.09 7.05 -19.51
N VAL A 140 -30.51 6.94 -18.25
CA VAL A 140 -31.47 5.91 -17.84
C VAL A 140 -32.82 6.14 -18.53
N SER A 141 -33.61 5.08 -18.70
CA SER A 141 -34.97 5.17 -19.22
C SER A 141 -35.84 6.14 -18.38
N PRO A 142 -36.75 6.92 -19.02
CA PRO A 142 -37.64 7.85 -18.30
C PRO A 142 -38.43 7.18 -17.16
N HIS A 143 -38.85 5.93 -17.36
CA HIS A 143 -39.59 5.16 -16.36
C HIS A 143 -38.82 5.00 -15.03
N ILE A 144 -37.52 4.76 -15.09
CA ILE A 144 -36.69 4.62 -13.87
C ILE A 144 -36.52 5.97 -13.17
N LYS A 145 -36.48 7.09 -13.91
CA LYS A 145 -36.39 8.44 -13.31
C LYS A 145 -37.65 8.84 -12.54
N GLU A 146 -38.80 8.36 -12.98
CA GLU A 146 -40.11 8.70 -12.43
C GLU A 146 -40.55 7.75 -11.30
N THR A 147 -39.86 6.62 -11.11
CA THR A 147 -40.22 5.64 -10.09
C THR A 147 -39.80 6.12 -8.69
N SER A 148 -40.79 6.47 -7.85
CA SER A 148 -40.54 6.75 -6.42
C SER A 148 -40.22 5.45 -5.67
N HIS A 149 -39.08 5.39 -4.96
CA HIS A 149 -38.75 4.26 -4.11
C HIS A 149 -39.51 4.37 -2.78
N THR A 150 -40.62 3.64 -2.64
CA THR A 150 -41.43 3.61 -1.41
C THR A 150 -41.04 2.45 -0.49
N ARG A 151 -40.51 1.37 -1.05
CA ARG A 151 -40.04 0.19 -0.32
C ARG A 151 -38.99 -0.54 -1.16
N ALA A 152 -37.97 -1.07 -0.51
CA ALA A 152 -37.08 -2.07 -1.09
C ALA A 152 -36.98 -3.24 -0.13
N SER A 153 -37.17 -4.47 -0.61
CA SER A 153 -36.92 -5.68 0.17
C SER A 153 -35.68 -6.38 -0.39
N ARG A 154 -34.90 -7.03 0.48
CA ARG A 154 -33.75 -7.84 0.04
C ARG A 154 -34.17 -8.86 -1.03
N ALA A 155 -35.35 -9.48 -0.90
CA ALA A 155 -35.87 -10.42 -1.89
C ALA A 155 -36.22 -9.77 -3.24
N ALA A 156 -36.84 -8.58 -3.24
CA ALA A 156 -37.13 -7.85 -4.47
C ALA A 156 -35.85 -7.35 -5.16
N LEU A 157 -34.87 -6.91 -4.38
CA LEU A 157 -33.55 -6.51 -4.88
C LEU A 157 -32.76 -7.70 -5.42
N GLN A 158 -32.77 -8.83 -4.72
CA GLN A 158 -32.13 -10.07 -5.16
C GLN A 158 -32.78 -10.57 -6.45
N LEU A 159 -34.11 -10.56 -6.54
CA LEU A 159 -34.82 -10.93 -7.76
C LEU A 159 -34.45 -10.00 -8.93
N GLN A 160 -34.35 -8.70 -8.67
CA GLN A 160 -33.96 -7.71 -9.68
C GLN A 160 -32.51 -7.85 -10.11
N LEU A 161 -31.59 -8.16 -9.19
CA LEU A 161 -30.19 -8.48 -9.47
C LEU A 161 -30.08 -9.78 -10.24
N ASP A 162 -30.80 -10.82 -9.84
CA ASP A 162 -30.82 -12.12 -10.51
C ASP A 162 -31.44 -12.02 -11.91
N GLN A 163 -32.42 -11.14 -12.12
CA GLN A 163 -32.94 -10.80 -13.45
C GLN A 163 -31.87 -10.05 -14.25
N ALA A 164 -31.28 -9.01 -13.69
CA ALA A 164 -30.20 -8.27 -14.35
C ALA A 164 -28.96 -9.13 -14.67
N HIS A 165 -28.67 -10.15 -13.85
CA HIS A 165 -27.60 -11.11 -14.08
C HIS A 165 -27.98 -12.18 -15.10
N ARG A 166 -29.24 -12.65 -15.10
CA ARG A 166 -29.74 -13.62 -16.10
C ARG A 166 -29.92 -13.02 -17.49
N ASP A 167 -30.28 -11.74 -17.54
CA ASP A 167 -30.53 -11.00 -18.79
C ASP A 167 -29.26 -10.36 -19.35
N ARG A 168 -28.12 -10.44 -18.64
CA ARG A 168 -26.84 -9.94 -19.12
C ARG A 168 -26.07 -11.08 -19.80
N PRO A 169 -26.01 -11.13 -21.14
CA PRO A 169 -25.15 -12.09 -21.81
C PRO A 169 -23.69 -11.88 -21.39
N ASP A 170 -22.89 -12.94 -21.41
CA ASP A 170 -21.44 -12.83 -21.27
C ASP A 170 -20.94 -11.75 -22.24
N PHE A 171 -20.07 -10.86 -21.75
CA PHE A 171 -19.49 -9.79 -22.56
C PHE A 171 -18.89 -10.41 -23.83
N THR A 172 -19.33 -9.92 -24.99
CA THR A 172 -18.66 -10.36 -26.22
C THR A 172 -17.25 -9.75 -26.24
N PRO A 173 -16.25 -10.42 -26.85
CA PRO A 173 -14.92 -9.85 -27.02
C PRO A 173 -14.95 -8.46 -27.67
N GLU A 174 -15.90 -8.22 -28.58
CA GLU A 174 -16.10 -6.94 -29.25
C GLU A 174 -16.61 -5.85 -28.29
N GLU A 175 -17.53 -6.18 -27.39
CA GLU A 175 -17.99 -5.27 -26.33
C GLU A 175 -16.85 -4.91 -25.40
N GLU A 176 -16.06 -5.90 -24.97
CA GLU A 176 -14.91 -5.67 -24.07
C GLU A 176 -13.87 -4.78 -24.72
N VAL A 177 -13.49 -5.07 -25.97
CA VAL A 177 -12.55 -4.26 -26.74
C VAL A 177 -13.08 -2.84 -26.91
N LEU A 178 -14.36 -2.65 -27.25
CA LEU A 178 -14.94 -1.31 -27.42
C LEU A 178 -14.95 -0.53 -26.10
N ASN A 179 -15.35 -1.16 -24.99
CA ASN A 179 -15.35 -0.54 -23.67
C ASN A 179 -13.94 -0.15 -23.22
N LYS A 180 -12.96 -1.04 -23.40
CA LYS A 180 -11.54 -0.75 -23.18
C LYS A 180 -11.08 0.44 -24.03
N THR A 181 -11.51 0.49 -25.28
CA THR A 181 -11.14 1.56 -26.22
C THR A 181 -11.64 2.92 -25.78
N ILE A 182 -12.90 3.00 -25.35
CA ILE A 182 -13.53 4.23 -24.87
C ILE A 182 -12.85 4.69 -23.57
N ALA A 183 -12.65 3.77 -22.63
CA ALA A 183 -11.97 4.06 -21.36
C ALA A 183 -10.58 4.61 -21.61
N TRP A 184 -9.85 3.99 -22.54
CA TRP A 184 -8.51 4.39 -22.89
C TRP A 184 -8.45 5.75 -23.57
N PHE A 185 -9.30 6.01 -24.57
CA PHE A 185 -9.42 7.32 -25.23
C PHE A 185 -9.65 8.41 -24.19
N ARG A 186 -10.54 8.16 -23.23
CA ARG A 186 -10.82 9.13 -22.17
C ARG A 186 -9.63 9.35 -21.26
N PHE A 187 -8.93 8.29 -20.86
CA PHE A 187 -7.74 8.39 -20.01
C PHE A 187 -6.68 9.31 -20.62
N ILE A 188 -6.40 9.16 -21.92
CA ILE A 188 -5.40 9.98 -22.62
C ILE A 188 -5.88 11.42 -22.83
N THR A 189 -7.19 11.66 -23.00
CA THR A 189 -7.75 13.03 -23.11
C THR A 189 -7.69 13.77 -21.77
N ASP A 190 -8.02 13.10 -20.67
CA ASP A 190 -8.11 13.72 -19.34
C ASP A 190 -6.72 13.92 -18.70
N ASN A 191 -5.80 12.97 -18.87
CA ASN A 191 -4.48 13.00 -18.21
C ASN A 191 -3.34 13.45 -19.14
N GLY A 192 -3.59 13.55 -20.44
CA GLY A 192 -2.56 13.74 -21.45
C GLY A 192 -1.61 12.55 -21.51
N CYS A 193 -0.35 12.80 -21.81
CA CYS A 193 0.64 11.73 -21.97
C CYS A 193 1.19 11.14 -20.66
N GLY A 194 0.72 11.62 -19.50
CA GLY A 194 1.16 11.18 -18.16
C GLY A 194 2.58 11.58 -17.74
N TYR A 195 3.39 12.13 -18.64
CA TYR A 195 4.76 12.56 -18.34
C TYR A 195 4.78 13.89 -17.55
N ASN A 196 5.93 14.28 -16.97
CA ASN A 196 6.04 15.55 -16.26
C ASN A 196 5.94 16.74 -17.24
N LEU A 197 5.47 17.89 -16.76
CA LEU A 197 5.48 19.14 -17.51
C LEU A 197 6.92 19.49 -17.92
N GLN A 198 7.19 19.59 -19.22
CA GLN A 198 8.49 19.99 -19.77
C GLN A 198 8.36 21.14 -20.76
N GLU A 199 7.38 21.01 -21.66
CA GLU A 199 7.16 21.96 -22.75
C GLU A 199 5.71 22.47 -22.70
N ALA A 200 5.54 23.77 -22.95
CA ALA A 200 4.23 24.40 -22.97
C ALA A 200 3.61 24.24 -24.37
N THR A 201 2.46 23.57 -24.42
CA THR A 201 1.67 23.49 -25.65
C THR A 201 0.89 24.79 -25.85
N LEU A 202 0.98 25.36 -27.05
CA LEU A 202 0.18 26.51 -27.45
C LEU A 202 -1.22 26.05 -27.85
N TYR A 203 -2.19 26.29 -26.96
CA TYR A 203 -3.61 26.05 -27.21
C TYR A 203 -4.29 27.27 -27.81
N SER A 204 -5.17 27.02 -28.80
CA SER A 204 -6.18 27.97 -29.25
C SER A 204 -7.19 28.27 -28.13
N GLU A 205 -7.91 29.39 -28.22
CA GLU A 205 -8.90 29.77 -27.20
C GLU A 205 -10.01 28.72 -27.03
N LYS A 206 -10.48 28.13 -28.14
CA LYS A 206 -11.46 27.04 -28.13
C LYS A 206 -10.93 25.82 -27.37
N GLU A 207 -9.68 25.42 -27.62
CA GLU A 207 -9.06 24.29 -26.91
C GLU A 207 -8.86 24.60 -25.42
N ARG A 208 -8.50 25.84 -25.07
CA ARG A 208 -8.37 26.25 -23.65
C ARG A 208 -9.70 26.16 -22.92
N PHE A 209 -10.80 26.57 -23.54
CA PHE A 209 -12.13 26.48 -22.96
C PHE A 209 -12.52 25.02 -22.69
N VAL A 210 -12.42 24.16 -23.71
CA VAL A 210 -12.71 22.72 -23.59
C VAL A 210 -11.83 22.07 -22.52
N LYS A 211 -10.55 22.44 -22.46
CA LYS A 211 -9.62 21.89 -21.48
C LYS A 211 -9.89 22.37 -20.06
N ALA A 212 -10.30 23.62 -19.88
CA ALA A 212 -10.72 24.13 -18.57
C ALA A 212 -11.95 23.36 -18.06
N GLU A 213 -12.90 23.06 -18.95
CA GLU A 213 -14.07 22.24 -18.62
C GLU A 213 -13.70 20.79 -18.24
N ILE A 214 -12.78 20.18 -19.00
CA ILE A 214 -12.22 18.85 -18.71
C ILE A 214 -11.41 18.85 -17.41
N GLN A 215 -10.74 19.94 -17.04
CA GLN A 215 -9.98 20.02 -15.78
C GLN A 215 -10.87 20.21 -14.55
N LEU A 216 -12.09 20.72 -14.68
CA LEU A 216 -13.06 20.84 -13.57
C LEU A 216 -13.61 19.49 -13.10
N THR A 217 -13.61 18.50 -13.98
CA THR A 217 -14.22 17.19 -13.75
C THR A 217 -13.37 16.30 -12.82
N PRO A 218 -12.04 16.20 -12.99
CA PRO A 218 -11.13 15.56 -12.03
C PRO A 218 -11.09 16.21 -10.65
N THR A 219 -11.30 17.52 -10.52
CA THR A 219 -11.24 18.22 -9.23
C THR A 219 -12.40 17.83 -8.30
N LYS A 220 -13.57 17.48 -8.87
CA LYS A 220 -14.72 16.93 -8.13
C LYS A 220 -14.46 15.50 -7.66
N VAL A 221 -13.86 14.66 -8.51
CA VAL A 221 -13.53 13.26 -8.19
C VAL A 221 -12.39 13.15 -7.17
N LYS A 222 -11.45 14.10 -7.18
CA LYS A 222 -10.21 14.05 -6.38
C LYS A 222 -10.34 14.67 -4.97
N CYS A 223 -11.56 15.00 -4.51
CA CYS A 223 -11.82 15.55 -3.17
C CYS A 223 -10.86 16.68 -2.75
N GLY A 224 -10.49 17.57 -3.67
CA GLY A 224 -9.58 18.69 -3.40
C GLY A 224 -8.07 18.36 -3.43
N GLN A 225 -7.67 17.14 -3.80
CA GLN A 225 -6.26 16.83 -4.06
C GLN A 225 -5.76 17.58 -5.29
N LYS A 226 -4.64 18.30 -5.14
CA LYS A 226 -4.00 19.02 -6.25
C LYS A 226 -3.51 18.01 -7.29
N THR A 227 -3.95 18.17 -8.54
CA THR A 227 -3.47 17.36 -9.65
C THR A 227 -2.00 17.64 -9.89
N LYS A 228 -1.20 16.58 -10.05
CA LYS A 228 0.19 16.71 -10.47
C LYS A 228 0.20 17.36 -11.86
N GLN A 229 1.03 18.37 -12.05
CA GLN A 229 1.21 18.97 -13.37
C GLN A 229 1.83 17.93 -14.31
N THR A 230 1.03 17.46 -15.28
CA THR A 230 1.48 16.56 -16.34
C THR A 230 1.79 17.34 -17.61
N CYS A 231 2.45 16.67 -18.56
CA CYS A 231 2.70 17.16 -19.90
C CYS A 231 1.39 17.61 -20.54
N GLN A 232 1.39 18.80 -21.10
CA GLN A 232 0.24 19.39 -21.78
C GLN A 232 0.27 19.07 -23.29
N GLY A 233 1.06 18.10 -23.74
CA GLY A 233 1.12 17.76 -25.17
C GLY A 233 -0.21 17.22 -25.69
N ARG A 234 -0.62 17.65 -26.90
CA ARG A 234 -1.74 17.04 -27.63
C ARG A 234 -1.45 15.57 -27.93
N ILE A 235 -2.48 14.74 -27.90
CA ILE A 235 -2.40 13.38 -28.44
C ILE A 235 -2.76 13.45 -29.92
N VAL A 236 -1.84 13.02 -30.77
CA VAL A 236 -1.93 13.14 -32.23
C VAL A 236 -1.67 11.78 -32.86
N ILE A 237 -2.26 11.58 -34.04
CA ILE A 237 -1.93 10.45 -34.90
C ILE A 237 -0.76 10.88 -35.79
N ARG A 238 0.29 10.06 -35.84
CA ARG A 238 1.44 10.25 -36.73
C ARG A 238 1.61 9.02 -37.61
N GLN A 239 2.29 9.21 -38.73
CA GLN A 239 2.59 8.15 -39.69
C GLN A 239 4.11 7.96 -39.78
N MET A 240 4.56 6.72 -39.77
CA MET A 240 5.96 6.34 -40.00
C MET A 240 6.00 5.05 -40.83
N LEU A 241 6.65 5.10 -41.99
CA LEU A 241 6.88 3.93 -42.86
C LEU A 241 5.58 3.13 -43.07
N ASP A 242 4.53 3.81 -43.53
CA ASP A 242 3.18 3.29 -43.80
C ASP A 242 2.35 2.83 -42.59
N LYS A 243 2.86 2.95 -41.37
CA LYS A 243 2.10 2.65 -40.15
C LYS A 243 1.67 3.92 -39.43
N GLN A 244 0.38 3.99 -39.10
CA GLN A 244 -0.15 5.01 -38.21
C GLN A 244 0.08 4.61 -36.75
N TYR A 245 0.37 5.58 -35.90
CA TYR A 245 0.53 5.39 -34.46
C TYR A 245 0.03 6.63 -33.72
N ILE A 246 -0.42 6.44 -32.48
CA ILE A 246 -0.94 7.52 -31.64
C ILE A 246 0.17 7.94 -30.68
N CYS A 247 0.53 9.22 -30.62
CA CYS A 247 1.56 9.69 -29.70
C CYS A 247 1.25 11.07 -29.14
N CYS A 248 1.97 11.45 -28.08
CA CYS A 248 2.04 12.83 -27.64
C CYS A 248 2.74 13.69 -28.70
N GLU A 249 2.36 14.95 -28.89
CA GLU A 249 3.01 15.84 -29.86
C GLU A 249 4.49 16.09 -29.51
N HIS A 250 4.83 16.08 -28.22
CA HIS A 250 6.23 16.15 -27.71
C HIS A 250 6.99 14.81 -27.80
N TYR A 251 6.37 13.75 -28.32
CA TYR A 251 7.09 12.49 -28.56
C TYR A 251 8.11 12.67 -29.68
N SER A 252 9.34 12.23 -29.40
CA SER A 252 10.44 12.14 -30.34
C SER A 252 11.11 10.78 -30.18
N CYS A 253 11.62 10.22 -31.27
CA CYS A 253 12.44 9.00 -31.22
C CYS A 253 13.72 9.18 -30.38
N THR A 254 14.17 10.42 -30.17
CA THR A 254 15.29 10.74 -29.28
C THR A 254 14.86 10.87 -27.81
N SER A 255 13.58 11.16 -27.56
CA SER A 255 12.99 11.33 -26.23
C SER A 255 11.78 10.40 -26.08
N CYS A 256 12.04 9.10 -25.92
CA CYS A 256 11.03 8.04 -25.72
C CYS A 256 10.35 8.10 -24.33
N LYS A 257 10.23 9.29 -23.76
CA LYS A 257 9.66 9.56 -22.43
C LYS A 257 8.18 9.91 -22.49
N HIS A 258 7.73 10.39 -23.65
CA HIS A 258 6.33 10.70 -23.90
C HIS A 258 5.57 9.49 -24.43
N PHE A 259 4.24 9.57 -24.30
CA PHE A 259 3.32 8.53 -24.73
C PHE A 259 3.40 8.24 -26.23
N VAL A 260 3.39 6.94 -26.57
CA VAL A 260 3.30 6.40 -27.93
C VAL A 260 2.57 5.05 -27.89
N LEU A 261 1.66 4.81 -28.82
CA LEU A 261 0.91 3.57 -29.02
C LEU A 261 0.96 3.17 -30.49
N TYR A 262 1.43 1.95 -30.74
CA TYR A 262 1.45 1.33 -32.06
C TYR A 262 0.31 0.32 -32.21
N PRO A 263 -0.33 0.21 -33.40
CA PRO A 263 -1.43 -0.73 -33.65
C PRO A 263 -1.03 -2.17 -33.30
N ASP A 264 0.14 -2.59 -33.78
CA ASP A 264 0.64 -3.98 -33.69
C ASP A 264 1.06 -4.41 -32.27
N ARG A 265 1.12 -3.48 -31.31
CA ARG A 265 1.56 -3.76 -29.92
C ARG A 265 0.43 -3.63 -28.90
N GLY A 266 -0.77 -3.22 -29.30
CA GLY A 266 -1.85 -2.82 -28.41
C GLY A 266 -3.11 -3.69 -28.53
N GLY A 267 -2.98 -5.01 -28.47
CA GLY A 267 -4.04 -6.00 -28.71
C GLY A 267 -5.24 -6.03 -27.74
N GLY A 268 -5.62 -4.89 -27.16
CA GLY A 268 -6.77 -4.76 -26.26
C GLY A 268 -7.71 -3.60 -26.61
N TYR A 269 -7.52 -2.92 -27.74
CA TYR A 269 -8.31 -1.75 -28.13
C TYR A 269 -8.61 -1.76 -29.64
N ASN A 270 -9.74 -1.20 -30.03
CA ASN A 270 -10.14 -0.95 -31.41
C ASN A 270 -9.41 0.30 -31.91
N PHE A 271 -8.30 0.09 -32.61
CA PHE A 271 -7.45 1.17 -33.14
C PHE A 271 -8.19 2.07 -34.14
N GLU A 272 -9.08 1.50 -34.97
CA GLU A 272 -9.89 2.26 -35.94
C GLU A 272 -10.81 3.23 -35.22
N TYR A 273 -11.49 2.79 -34.16
CA TYR A 273 -12.35 3.64 -33.36
C TYR A 273 -11.55 4.72 -32.62
N LEU A 274 -10.35 4.42 -32.10
CA LEU A 274 -9.47 5.44 -31.52
C LEU A 274 -9.08 6.51 -32.53
N CYS A 275 -8.76 6.11 -33.76
CA CYS A 275 -8.43 7.03 -34.83
C CYS A 275 -9.62 7.92 -35.18
N ALA A 276 -10.82 7.32 -35.32
CA ALA A 276 -12.05 8.05 -35.57
C ALA A 276 -12.34 9.08 -34.47
N LEU A 277 -12.19 8.70 -33.19
CA LEU A 277 -12.36 9.59 -32.04
C LEU A 277 -11.33 10.73 -32.03
N LEU A 278 -10.07 10.46 -32.33
CA LEU A 278 -9.00 11.48 -32.34
C LEU A 278 -9.09 12.44 -33.53
N TRP A 279 -9.60 11.99 -34.69
CA TRP A 279 -9.85 12.83 -35.85
C TRP A 279 -11.22 13.52 -35.83
N ASN A 280 -12.08 13.17 -34.87
CA ASN A 280 -13.49 13.58 -34.86
C ASN A 280 -14.21 13.19 -36.16
N ASP A 281 -13.96 11.98 -36.65
CA ASP A 281 -14.67 11.40 -37.79
C ASP A 281 -16.05 10.93 -37.34
N GLU A 282 -17.02 11.85 -37.38
CA GLU A 282 -18.39 11.61 -36.93
C GLU A 282 -19.06 10.43 -37.65
N SER A 283 -18.70 10.17 -38.92
CA SER A 283 -19.29 9.09 -39.70
C SER A 283 -18.78 7.73 -39.22
N ALA A 284 -17.46 7.59 -39.05
CA ALA A 284 -16.86 6.37 -38.52
C ALA A 284 -17.29 6.10 -37.07
N ILE A 285 -17.30 7.13 -36.22
CA ILE A 285 -17.80 7.04 -34.83
C ILE A 285 -19.24 6.52 -34.83
N LYS A 286 -20.13 7.16 -35.58
CA LYS A 286 -21.54 6.79 -35.64
C LYS A 286 -21.76 5.36 -36.15
N ASN A 287 -21.00 4.93 -37.16
CA ASN A 287 -21.11 3.58 -37.70
C ASN A 287 -20.73 2.52 -36.67
N ILE A 288 -19.62 2.73 -35.94
CA ILE A 288 -19.14 1.81 -34.91
C ILE A 288 -20.10 1.78 -33.71
N GLU A 289 -20.54 2.95 -33.24
CA GLU A 289 -21.47 3.06 -32.11
C GLU A 289 -22.87 2.53 -32.42
N LEU A 290 -23.38 2.69 -33.66
CA LEU A 290 -24.64 2.08 -34.09
C LEU A 290 -24.53 0.56 -34.21
N GLY A 291 -23.36 0.05 -34.61
CA GLY A 291 -23.08 -1.39 -34.58
C GLY A 291 -23.16 -1.95 -33.17
N ALA A 292 -22.49 -1.30 -32.23
CA ALA A 292 -22.56 -1.65 -30.80
C ALA A 292 -23.99 -1.59 -30.25
N TYR A 293 -24.73 -0.50 -30.58
CA TYR A 293 -26.11 -0.31 -30.15
C TYR A 293 -27.03 -1.44 -30.58
N LYS A 294 -26.93 -1.88 -31.84
CA LYS A 294 -27.73 -3.00 -32.38
C LYS A 294 -27.48 -4.30 -31.62
N ASN A 295 -26.29 -4.45 -31.04
CA ASN A 295 -25.90 -5.60 -30.24
C ASN A 295 -26.16 -5.39 -28.73
N GLY A 296 -26.83 -4.29 -28.34
CA GLY A 296 -27.23 -4.02 -26.96
C GLY A 296 -26.17 -3.38 -26.07
N TYR A 297 -25.03 -2.95 -26.62
CA TYR A 297 -23.93 -2.35 -25.86
C TYR A 297 -23.42 -1.03 -26.46
N GLY A 298 -22.43 -0.42 -25.80
CA GLY A 298 -21.78 0.79 -26.27
C GLY A 298 -22.51 2.09 -25.90
N PRO A 299 -22.00 3.26 -26.34
CA PRO A 299 -22.41 4.56 -25.80
C PRO A 299 -23.87 4.96 -26.05
N LEU A 300 -24.49 4.39 -27.10
CA LEU A 300 -25.86 4.66 -27.50
C LEU A 300 -26.88 3.74 -26.81
N ALA A 301 -26.45 2.66 -26.15
CA ALA A 301 -27.35 1.76 -25.41
C ALA A 301 -27.89 2.45 -24.15
N SER A 302 -29.05 2.04 -23.65
CA SER A 302 -29.63 2.61 -22.42
C SER A 302 -28.83 2.25 -21.17
N CYS A 303 -28.40 3.23 -20.35
CA CYS A 303 -27.74 2.95 -19.06
C CYS A 303 -28.77 2.34 -18.10
N THR A 304 -28.50 1.17 -17.53
CA THR A 304 -29.22 0.67 -16.34
C THR A 304 -28.44 0.94 -15.04
N THR A 305 -27.31 1.65 -15.12
CA THR A 305 -26.45 1.87 -13.95
C THR A 305 -27.11 2.82 -12.96
N VAL A 306 -27.26 2.31 -11.73
CA VAL A 306 -27.73 3.04 -10.55
C VAL A 306 -26.60 3.02 -9.52
N HIS A 307 -26.35 4.15 -8.87
CA HIS A 307 -25.35 4.28 -7.81
C HIS A 307 -25.94 4.94 -6.56
N ASN A 308 -25.36 4.72 -5.39
CA ASN A 308 -25.76 5.44 -4.18
C ASN A 308 -25.39 6.92 -4.31
N PHE A 309 -26.21 7.84 -3.79
CA PHE A 309 -25.88 9.25 -3.67
C PHE A 309 -24.52 9.51 -2.98
N SER A 310 -24.13 8.70 -2.00
CA SER A 310 -22.84 8.83 -1.30
C SER A 310 -21.64 8.32 -2.11
N SER A 311 -21.86 7.67 -3.26
CA SER A 311 -20.80 7.24 -4.15
C SER A 311 -19.95 8.43 -4.56
N GLN A 312 -18.63 8.32 -4.38
CA GLN A 312 -17.68 9.29 -4.91
C GLN A 312 -17.57 9.23 -6.44
N LYS A 313 -18.19 8.22 -7.07
CA LYS A 313 -18.28 8.11 -8.53
C LYS A 313 -19.30 9.12 -9.05
N VAL A 314 -18.82 10.04 -9.87
CA VAL A 314 -19.64 11.11 -10.46
C VAL A 314 -20.23 10.70 -11.82
N ASN A 315 -19.93 9.47 -12.31
CA ASN A 315 -20.09 9.05 -13.71
C ASN A 315 -20.69 7.65 -13.82
N CYS A 316 -21.53 7.39 -14.84
CA CYS A 316 -22.07 6.05 -15.19
C CYS A 316 -20.93 5.15 -15.72
N VAL A 317 -20.99 3.85 -15.40
CA VAL A 317 -20.01 2.82 -15.83
C VAL A 317 -20.18 2.48 -17.31
N VAL A 318 -21.41 2.56 -17.83
CA VAL A 318 -21.69 2.54 -19.26
C VAL A 318 -21.30 3.90 -19.81
N ASN A 319 -20.18 3.95 -20.52
CA ASN A 319 -19.61 5.20 -21.02
C ASN A 319 -20.49 5.80 -22.14
N HIS A 320 -21.53 6.55 -21.78
CA HIS A 320 -22.17 7.49 -22.71
C HIS A 320 -21.15 8.58 -23.03
N VAL A 321 -21.05 9.03 -24.29
CA VAL A 321 -20.02 9.97 -24.76
C VAL A 321 -20.19 11.41 -24.22
N LYS A 322 -20.58 11.58 -22.94
CA LYS A 322 -20.31 12.79 -22.14
C LYS A 322 -19.89 12.42 -20.70
N GLN A 323 -18.56 12.46 -20.50
CA GLN A 323 -17.78 12.61 -19.24
C GLN A 323 -17.86 11.41 -18.24
N LEU A 324 -16.77 10.68 -17.90
CA LEU A 324 -15.62 11.04 -17.03
C LEU A 324 -14.88 9.72 -16.55
N CYS A 325 -13.55 9.71 -16.34
CA CYS A 325 -12.63 8.53 -16.04
C CYS A 325 -12.28 8.28 -14.53
N PRO A 326 -11.40 7.30 -14.07
CA PRO A 326 -10.87 6.01 -14.62
C PRO A 326 -10.75 4.77 -13.61
N ASP A 327 -10.55 3.54 -14.15
CA ASP A 327 -9.95 2.22 -13.69
C ASP A 327 -10.17 1.67 -12.24
N GLU A 328 -10.34 0.37 -11.91
CA GLU A 328 -10.00 -0.93 -12.53
C GLU A 328 -10.90 -2.08 -11.97
N GLU A 329 -10.66 -3.30 -12.46
CA GLU A 329 -11.14 -4.63 -12.04
C GLU A 329 -11.08 -4.86 -10.52
N GLU A 330 -12.20 -4.74 -9.80
CA GLU A 330 -12.41 -5.40 -8.51
C GLU A 330 -13.87 -5.20 -8.07
N PRO A 331 -14.62 -6.27 -7.74
CA PRO A 331 -15.99 -6.13 -7.25
C PRO A 331 -15.98 -5.36 -5.93
N THR A 332 -16.47 -4.11 -5.94
CA THR A 332 -16.77 -3.40 -4.70
C THR A 332 -17.93 -4.05 -3.96
N LEU A 333 -17.94 -3.96 -2.62
CA LEU A 333 -19.02 -4.51 -1.77
C LEU A 333 -20.42 -4.01 -2.18
N THR A 334 -20.49 -2.86 -2.85
CA THR A 334 -21.73 -2.30 -3.42
C THR A 334 -22.32 -3.12 -4.56
N HIS A 335 -21.52 -3.95 -5.24
CA HIS A 335 -22.01 -4.91 -6.25
C HIS A 335 -22.67 -6.13 -5.59
N ILE A 336 -22.33 -6.41 -4.34
CA ILE A 336 -23.00 -7.45 -3.53
C ILE A 336 -24.32 -6.88 -2.99
N HIS A 337 -24.30 -5.66 -2.45
CA HIS A 337 -25.50 -5.02 -1.93
C HIS A 337 -25.38 -3.49 -1.81
N PRO A 338 -26.38 -2.67 -2.21
CA PRO A 338 -26.31 -1.21 -2.14
C PRO A 338 -26.09 -0.64 -0.73
N SER A 339 -26.52 -1.33 0.33
CA SER A 339 -26.30 -0.89 1.72
C SER A 339 -24.82 -0.98 2.14
N LEU A 340 -24.00 -1.78 1.44
CA LEU A 340 -22.55 -1.86 1.64
C LEU A 340 -21.80 -0.72 0.94
N ALA A 341 -22.52 0.30 0.42
CA ALA A 341 -21.93 1.59 0.03
C ALA A 341 -21.80 2.56 1.21
N ASN A 342 -22.49 2.28 2.31
CA ASN A 342 -22.38 3.06 3.53
C ASN A 342 -21.14 2.60 4.32
N LEU A 343 -20.11 3.44 4.38
CA LEU A 343 -18.88 3.13 5.11
C LEU A 343 -19.12 2.92 6.60
N ASP A 344 -20.11 3.59 7.21
CA ASP A 344 -20.47 3.37 8.61
C ASP A 344 -21.12 1.98 8.80
N HIS A 345 -21.87 1.53 7.79
CA HIS A 345 -22.49 0.22 7.78
C HIS A 345 -21.45 -0.90 7.58
N ILE A 346 -20.53 -0.72 6.63
CA ILE A 346 -19.36 -1.60 6.47
C ILE A 346 -18.53 -1.62 7.75
N ALA A 347 -18.27 -0.45 8.35
CA ALA A 347 -17.53 -0.35 9.60
C ALA A 347 -18.25 -1.09 10.73
N SER A 348 -19.58 -1.09 10.79
CA SER A 348 -20.35 -1.87 11.75
C SER A 348 -20.13 -3.38 11.58
N TYR A 349 -20.21 -3.90 10.34
CA TYR A 349 -19.93 -5.30 10.06
C TYR A 349 -18.47 -5.67 10.36
N ILE A 350 -17.53 -4.85 9.91
CA ILE A 350 -16.10 -5.05 10.19
C ILE A 350 -15.84 -5.03 11.69
N HIS A 351 -16.43 -4.10 12.45
CA HIS A 351 -16.25 -4.06 13.90
C HIS A 351 -16.89 -5.24 14.60
N THR A 352 -18.05 -5.71 14.13
CA THR A 352 -18.70 -6.90 14.68
C THR A 352 -17.83 -8.13 14.45
N GLU A 353 -17.30 -8.29 13.24
CA GLU A 353 -16.44 -9.42 12.88
C GLU A 353 -15.07 -9.33 13.57
N ILE A 354 -14.47 -8.14 13.67
CA ILE A 354 -13.24 -7.90 14.44
C ILE A 354 -13.49 -8.28 15.90
N LYS A 355 -14.61 -7.89 16.50
CA LYS A 355 -14.92 -8.27 17.90
C LYS A 355 -15.13 -9.77 18.06
N ALA A 356 -15.75 -10.43 17.08
CA ALA A 356 -15.95 -11.88 17.10
C ALA A 356 -14.63 -12.65 16.95
N ARG A 357 -13.76 -12.24 16.03
CA ARG A 357 -12.47 -12.90 15.74
C ARG A 357 -11.36 -12.50 16.71
N LEU A 358 -11.37 -11.26 17.18
CA LEU A 358 -10.39 -10.67 18.08
C LEU A 358 -11.10 -10.16 19.34
N PRO A 359 -11.57 -11.07 20.22
CA PRO A 359 -12.36 -10.71 21.42
C PRO A 359 -11.56 -9.87 22.42
N LYS A 360 -10.22 -9.87 22.32
CA LYS A 360 -9.31 -9.05 23.13
C LYS A 360 -8.77 -7.82 22.36
N GLY A 361 -9.39 -7.50 21.21
CA GLY A 361 -8.99 -6.38 20.36
C GLY A 361 -7.74 -6.66 19.53
N THR A 362 -7.20 -5.59 18.92
CA THR A 362 -6.02 -5.63 18.04
C THR A 362 -4.74 -5.14 18.73
N GLY A 363 -4.81 -4.82 20.02
CA GLY A 363 -3.67 -4.37 20.84
C GLY A 363 -2.82 -5.52 21.39
N TRP A 364 -1.96 -5.21 22.36
CA TRP A 364 -1.07 -6.20 23.00
C TRP A 364 -1.82 -7.41 23.58
N ASP A 365 -2.93 -7.18 24.27
CA ASP A 365 -3.78 -8.25 24.83
C ASP A 365 -4.38 -9.16 23.74
N GLY A 366 -4.67 -8.58 22.58
CA GLY A 366 -5.09 -9.31 21.38
C GLY A 366 -4.01 -10.25 20.88
N VAL A 367 -2.77 -9.77 20.79
CA VAL A 367 -1.62 -10.59 20.37
C VAL A 367 -1.29 -11.68 21.38
N LEU A 368 -1.34 -11.38 22.68
CA LEU A 368 -1.16 -12.38 23.74
C LEU A 368 -2.21 -13.50 23.63
N HIS A 369 -3.47 -13.14 23.37
CA HIS A 369 -4.52 -14.12 23.17
C HIS A 369 -4.28 -14.99 21.92
N MET A 370 -3.85 -14.39 20.80
CA MET A 370 -3.50 -15.14 19.59
C MET A 370 -2.33 -16.10 19.82
N LYS A 371 -1.31 -15.68 20.58
CA LYS A 371 -0.16 -16.54 20.92
C LYS A 371 -0.60 -17.72 21.79
N SER A 372 -1.41 -17.49 22.83
CA SER A 372 -1.95 -18.57 23.68
C SER A 372 -2.70 -19.60 22.85
N LYS A 373 -3.60 -19.13 21.97
CA LYS A 373 -4.39 -20.01 21.09
C LYS A 373 -3.49 -20.81 20.14
N GLN A 374 -2.48 -20.17 19.56
CA GLN A 374 -1.52 -20.84 18.68
C GLN A 374 -0.71 -21.91 19.41
N ASP A 375 -0.34 -21.66 20.67
CA ASP A 375 0.38 -22.61 21.52
C ASP A 375 -0.50 -23.79 21.94
N GLU A 376 -1.80 -23.55 22.16
CA GLU A 376 -2.80 -24.57 22.47
C GLU A 376 -3.13 -25.46 21.25
N GLU A 377 -3.21 -24.89 20.05
CA GLU A 377 -3.58 -25.60 18.81
C GLU A 377 -2.48 -26.56 18.29
N GLY A 378 -1.24 -26.45 18.80
CA GLY A 378 -0.12 -27.31 18.40
C GLY A 378 0.32 -27.17 16.94
N SER A 379 -0.19 -26.16 16.23
CA SER A 379 0.19 -25.82 14.85
C SER A 379 1.59 -25.20 14.81
N THR A 380 2.26 -25.24 13.64
CA THR A 380 3.48 -24.45 13.41
C THR A 380 3.22 -22.98 13.75
N PRO A 381 3.88 -22.42 14.78
CA PRO A 381 3.57 -21.09 15.24
C PRO A 381 4.04 -20.04 14.23
N TYR A 382 3.18 -19.07 13.87
CA TYR A 382 3.59 -17.91 13.09
C TYR A 382 4.18 -16.83 14.00
N ILE A 383 3.56 -16.57 15.16
CA ILE A 383 4.14 -15.72 16.20
C ILE A 383 5.19 -16.54 16.94
N ARG A 384 6.46 -16.22 16.74
CA ARG A 384 7.60 -17.02 17.23
C ARG A 384 8.08 -16.55 18.59
N GLU A 385 8.21 -15.25 18.74
CA GLU A 385 8.76 -14.63 19.95
C GLU A 385 7.97 -13.38 20.30
N MET A 386 7.75 -13.21 21.60
CA MET A 386 7.15 -12.01 22.20
C MET A 386 7.98 -11.61 23.40
N LYS A 387 8.56 -10.41 23.37
CA LYS A 387 9.38 -9.88 24.46
C LYS A 387 8.74 -8.61 25.01
N GLN A 388 8.68 -8.54 26.33
CA GLN A 388 8.33 -7.34 27.09
C GLN A 388 9.45 -7.11 28.11
N ILE A 389 10.19 -6.01 27.98
CA ILE A 389 11.33 -5.69 28.85
C ILE A 389 11.28 -4.23 29.27
N SER A 390 11.83 -3.92 30.45
CA SER A 390 11.92 -2.53 30.90
C SER A 390 12.85 -1.72 30.00
N TRP A 391 12.58 -0.43 29.87
CA TRP A 391 13.44 0.48 29.10
C TRP A 391 14.87 0.54 29.65
N GLN A 392 15.06 0.36 30.97
CA GLN A 392 16.39 0.27 31.59
C GLN A 392 17.15 -0.95 31.09
N ARG A 393 16.52 -2.13 31.09
CA ARG A 393 17.15 -3.37 30.63
C ARG A 393 17.49 -3.36 29.15
N LEU A 394 16.77 -2.60 28.33
CA LEU A 394 17.12 -2.38 26.92
C LEU A 394 18.41 -1.54 26.76
N LYS A 395 18.71 -0.67 27.74
CA LYS A 395 19.83 0.29 27.73
C LYS A 395 21.13 -0.24 28.32
N ASP A 396 21.09 -1.31 29.11
CA ASP A 396 22.27 -1.89 29.79
C ASP A 396 23.36 -2.43 28.81
N GLY A 397 23.20 -2.27 27.49
CA GLY A 397 24.11 -2.70 26.43
C GLY A 397 25.17 -1.69 25.97
N GLY A 398 25.19 -0.45 26.48
CA GLY A 398 26.30 0.50 26.31
C GLY A 398 26.18 1.54 25.17
N ASP A 399 26.88 2.66 25.43
CA ASP A 399 27.04 3.96 24.74
C ASP A 399 25.89 4.98 24.86
N ASP A 400 26.12 6.02 25.67
CA ASP A 400 25.26 7.18 25.99
C ASP A 400 25.14 8.17 24.81
N SER A 401 24.95 7.69 23.58
CA SER A 401 24.66 8.60 22.46
C SER A 401 23.23 9.12 22.59
N GLU A 402 23.05 10.44 22.44
CA GLU A 402 21.82 11.25 22.55
C GLU A 402 20.67 10.87 21.57
N ASP A 403 20.62 9.64 21.06
CA ASP A 403 19.48 9.14 20.32
C ASP A 403 18.30 8.98 21.30
N GLU A 404 17.13 9.53 20.98
CA GLU A 404 15.89 9.45 21.79
C GLU A 404 15.48 7.98 22.02
N ASP A 405 16.08 7.32 23.00
CA ASP A 405 15.77 5.96 23.42
C ASP A 405 14.58 5.99 24.39
N GLY A 406 13.40 6.00 23.78
CA GLY A 406 12.11 5.93 24.45
C GLY A 406 11.05 5.27 23.57
N PRO A 407 9.80 5.19 24.05
CA PRO A 407 8.68 4.81 23.23
C PRO A 407 8.54 5.77 22.04
N LEU A 408 7.90 5.33 20.95
CA LEU A 408 7.58 6.22 19.83
C LEU A 408 6.82 7.46 20.34
N LYS A 409 7.11 8.63 19.75
CA LYS A 409 6.49 9.91 20.16
C LYS A 409 4.97 9.79 20.27
N GLY A 410 4.43 10.13 21.44
CA GLY A 410 2.99 10.08 21.74
C GLY A 410 2.48 8.75 22.30
N LEU A 411 3.36 7.85 22.73
CA LEU A 411 3.00 6.64 23.46
C LEU A 411 3.49 6.71 24.91
N ASP A 412 2.58 6.46 25.85
CA ASP A 412 2.88 6.28 27.27
C ASP A 412 3.05 4.78 27.59
N ASP A 413 4.03 4.14 26.94
CA ASP A 413 4.35 2.73 27.17
C ASP A 413 5.47 2.60 28.21
N ASP A 414 5.19 1.91 29.32
CA ASP A 414 6.16 1.72 30.42
C ASP A 414 7.29 0.71 30.10
N CYS A 415 7.19 0.01 28.97
CA CYS A 415 8.13 -1.04 28.58
C CYS A 415 8.31 -1.14 27.07
N PHE A 416 9.47 -1.67 26.68
CA PHE A 416 9.73 -2.06 25.30
C PHE A 416 9.05 -3.39 24.98
N LYS A 417 8.36 -3.43 23.85
CA LYS A 417 7.67 -4.62 23.34
C LYS A 417 8.20 -4.96 21.96
N LEU A 418 8.48 -6.25 21.75
CA LEU A 418 8.93 -6.82 20.48
C LEU A 418 8.10 -8.08 20.17
N ILE A 419 7.60 -8.17 18.95
CA ILE A 419 6.94 -9.36 18.41
C ILE A 419 7.68 -9.78 17.15
N VAL A 420 8.04 -11.05 17.03
CA VAL A 420 8.66 -11.63 15.83
C VAL A 420 7.73 -12.68 15.24
N CYS A 421 7.35 -12.47 13.99
CA CYS A 421 6.45 -13.32 13.22
C CYS A 421 7.19 -13.91 12.01
N MET A 422 7.28 -15.24 11.97
CA MET A 422 8.09 -15.96 11.00
C MET A 422 7.62 -17.41 10.89
N LEU A 423 7.36 -17.90 9.67
CA LEU A 423 7.06 -19.32 9.46
C LEU A 423 8.37 -20.14 9.57
N PRO A 424 8.34 -21.38 10.08
CA PRO A 424 9.54 -22.23 10.14
C PRO A 424 10.24 -22.42 8.79
N GLN A 425 9.48 -22.54 7.70
CA GLN A 425 10.03 -22.62 6.34
C GLN A 425 10.86 -21.38 5.98
N CYS A 426 10.46 -20.20 6.45
CA CYS A 426 11.21 -18.98 6.21
C CYS A 426 12.56 -18.99 6.92
N SER A 427 12.74 -19.76 8.01
CA SER A 427 14.04 -19.93 8.67
C SER A 427 15.01 -20.69 7.78
N GLU A 428 14.54 -21.76 7.13
CA GLU A 428 15.31 -22.49 6.12
C GLU A 428 15.65 -21.63 4.91
N ASP A 429 14.68 -20.85 4.42
CA ASP A 429 14.89 -19.94 3.30
C ASP A 429 15.88 -18.83 3.66
N TYR A 430 15.88 -18.37 4.91
CA TYR A 430 16.82 -17.37 5.38
C TYR A 430 18.27 -17.89 5.39
N LEU A 431 18.50 -19.15 5.76
CA LEU A 431 19.84 -19.75 5.70
C LEU A 431 20.38 -19.84 4.27
N LYS A 432 19.50 -19.93 3.27
CA LYS A 432 19.85 -19.96 1.84
C LYS A 432 20.01 -18.56 1.24
N ALA A 433 19.49 -17.54 1.90
CA ALA A 433 19.46 -16.18 1.40
C ALA A 433 20.87 -15.60 1.21
N LYS A 434 21.15 -15.13 0.00
CA LYS A 434 22.41 -14.41 -0.33
C LYS A 434 22.24 -12.90 -0.33
N TYR A 435 21.03 -12.45 -0.60
CA TYR A 435 20.67 -11.03 -0.69
C TYR A 435 19.45 -10.82 0.18
N VAL A 436 19.58 -9.98 1.19
CA VAL A 436 18.47 -9.62 2.06
C VAL A 436 18.24 -8.12 2.03
N GLN A 437 16.99 -7.74 2.21
CA GLN A 437 16.59 -6.37 2.37
C GLN A 437 15.73 -6.25 3.63
N SER A 438 15.97 -5.22 4.44
CA SER A 438 15.09 -4.87 5.54
C SER A 438 14.45 -3.50 5.34
N ASP A 439 13.16 -3.39 5.60
CA ASP A 439 12.37 -2.16 5.51
C ASP A 439 11.60 -1.91 6.81
N ILE A 440 11.29 -0.64 7.10
CA ILE A 440 10.51 -0.25 8.29
C ILE A 440 9.34 0.62 7.85
N SER A 441 8.13 0.15 8.14
CA SER A 441 6.89 0.84 7.83
C SER A 441 6.32 1.55 9.08
N PHE A 442 5.75 2.74 8.86
CA PHE A 442 5.11 3.57 9.89
C PHE A 442 3.58 3.56 9.79
N LYS A 443 3.00 2.82 8.84
CA LYS A 443 1.65 3.09 8.33
C LYS A 443 0.57 2.09 8.74
N HIS A 444 0.95 0.89 9.17
CA HIS A 444 -0.02 -0.21 9.27
C HIS A 444 -0.63 -0.38 10.65
N VAL A 445 0.10 -0.12 11.74
CA VAL A 445 -0.38 -0.36 13.11
C VAL A 445 -0.08 0.85 14.00
N PRO A 446 -1.10 1.59 14.48
CA PRO A 446 -0.90 2.69 15.42
C PRO A 446 -0.13 2.23 16.67
N GLY A 447 0.91 2.98 17.04
CA GLY A 447 1.75 2.66 18.20
C GLY A 447 2.85 1.61 17.97
N TRP A 448 2.96 1.05 16.76
CA TRP A 448 3.98 0.07 16.43
C TRP A 448 4.76 0.46 15.17
N LYS A 449 5.97 -0.08 15.05
CA LYS A 449 6.74 -0.12 13.80
C LYS A 449 6.76 -1.53 13.31
N GLU A 450 6.41 -1.70 12.04
CA GLU A 450 6.55 -2.97 11.35
C GLU A 450 7.90 -2.98 10.65
N PHE A 451 8.74 -3.92 11.04
CA PHE A 451 9.98 -4.27 10.37
C PHE A 451 9.71 -5.47 9.47
N GLU A 452 10.09 -5.38 8.20
CA GLU A 452 10.04 -6.49 7.26
C GLU A 452 11.45 -6.87 6.82
N LEU A 453 11.76 -8.17 6.86
CA LEU A 453 12.96 -8.75 6.28
C LEU A 453 12.55 -9.59 5.08
N VAL A 454 13.13 -9.30 3.92
CA VAL A 454 12.81 -9.97 2.67
C VAL A 454 14.08 -10.48 1.99
N SER A 455 13.93 -11.54 1.19
CA SER A 455 14.97 -12.03 0.29
C SER A 455 14.40 -12.34 -1.08
N VAL A 456 15.27 -12.63 -2.04
CA VAL A 456 14.89 -13.06 -3.37
C VAL A 456 15.06 -14.56 -3.44
N ASP A 457 13.97 -15.27 -3.70
CA ASP A 457 14.05 -16.66 -4.13
C ASP A 457 14.59 -16.69 -5.56
N HIS A 458 15.72 -17.36 -5.73
CA HIS A 458 16.40 -17.45 -7.00
C HIS A 458 15.75 -18.43 -7.97
N GLU A 459 15.00 -19.42 -7.46
CA GLU A 459 14.30 -20.40 -8.29
C GLU A 459 13.08 -19.75 -8.94
N THR A 460 12.24 -19.08 -8.15
CA THR A 460 11.02 -18.42 -8.65
C THR A 460 11.25 -16.98 -9.14
N SER A 461 12.42 -16.38 -8.86
CA SER A 461 12.68 -14.96 -9.07
C SER A 461 11.71 -14.02 -8.34
N GLN A 462 11.09 -14.47 -7.25
CA GLN A 462 10.15 -13.69 -6.45
C GLN A 462 10.83 -13.13 -5.19
N VAL A 463 10.26 -12.05 -4.66
CA VAL A 463 10.63 -11.53 -3.33
C VAL A 463 9.80 -12.28 -2.31
N VAL A 464 10.46 -12.92 -1.35
CA VAL A 464 9.84 -13.67 -0.26
C VAL A 464 10.06 -12.91 1.03
N VAL A 465 9.00 -12.75 1.82
CA VAL A 465 9.10 -12.20 3.18
C VAL A 465 9.61 -13.30 4.09
N ILE A 466 10.78 -13.08 4.66
CA ILE A 466 11.41 -14.00 5.62
C ILE A 466 10.78 -13.81 6.99
N CYS A 467 10.70 -12.56 7.45
CA CYS A 467 10.27 -12.24 8.80
C CYS A 467 9.55 -10.91 8.84
N ARG A 468 8.51 -10.83 9.67
CA ARG A 468 7.90 -9.57 10.09
C ARG A 468 8.10 -9.39 11.57
N ALA A 469 8.40 -8.18 12.02
CA ALA A 469 8.49 -7.90 13.44
C ALA A 469 7.80 -6.58 13.77
N PHE A 470 7.25 -6.50 14.98
CA PHE A 470 6.58 -5.32 15.48
C PHE A 470 7.28 -4.83 16.74
N MET A 471 7.64 -3.55 16.78
CA MET A 471 8.28 -2.94 17.94
C MET A 471 7.74 -1.54 18.24
N ASN A 472 7.73 -1.15 19.51
CA ASN A 472 7.28 0.17 19.96
C ASN A 472 8.45 1.17 20.17
N SER A 473 9.62 0.91 19.59
CA SER A 473 10.79 1.80 19.60
C SER A 473 11.57 1.72 18.28
N GLN A 474 12.43 2.71 18.02
CA GLN A 474 13.39 2.71 16.91
C GLN A 474 14.84 2.86 17.39
N SER A 475 15.10 2.65 18.68
CA SER A 475 16.45 2.73 19.22
C SER A 475 17.40 1.74 18.54
N THR A 476 18.69 2.04 18.63
CA THR A 476 19.74 1.15 18.14
C THR A 476 19.67 -0.21 18.84
N HIS A 477 19.50 -0.22 20.16
CA HIS A 477 19.39 -1.46 20.96
C HIS A 477 18.10 -2.24 20.68
N ALA A 478 16.98 -1.58 20.35
CA ALA A 478 15.78 -2.27 19.91
C ALA A 478 16.03 -3.08 18.63
N HIS A 479 16.76 -2.50 17.67
CA HIS A 479 17.14 -3.19 16.44
C HIS A 479 18.16 -4.31 16.69
N GLN A 480 19.16 -4.09 17.56
CA GLN A 480 20.08 -5.16 17.95
C GLN A 480 19.32 -6.36 18.55
N LEU A 481 18.43 -6.10 19.52
CA LEU A 481 17.60 -7.14 20.13
C LEU A 481 16.69 -7.83 19.12
N LEU A 482 16.15 -7.09 18.14
CA LEU A 482 15.41 -7.67 17.03
C LEU A 482 16.27 -8.69 16.26
N PHE A 483 17.46 -8.31 15.81
CA PHE A 483 18.32 -9.20 15.03
C PHE A 483 18.79 -10.43 15.82
N VAL A 484 19.11 -10.25 17.10
CA VAL A 484 19.41 -11.36 18.02
C VAL A 484 18.21 -12.31 18.15
N THR A 485 17.00 -11.76 18.27
CA THR A 485 15.78 -12.55 18.39
C THR A 485 15.47 -13.32 17.09
N ILE A 486 15.63 -12.69 15.92
CA ILE A 486 15.48 -13.38 14.62
C ILE A 486 16.50 -14.52 14.50
N ARG A 487 17.77 -14.27 14.84
CA ARG A 487 18.81 -15.32 14.82
C ARG A 487 18.46 -16.49 15.75
N SER A 488 17.98 -16.20 16.96
CA SER A 488 17.52 -17.22 17.90
C SER A 488 16.37 -18.05 17.32
N VAL A 489 15.38 -17.43 16.68
CA VAL A 489 14.26 -18.14 16.03
C VAL A 489 14.77 -19.08 14.93
N VAL A 490 15.67 -18.61 14.07
CA VAL A 490 16.26 -19.43 13.00
C VAL A 490 17.04 -20.61 13.59
N HIS A 491 17.84 -20.38 14.63
CA HIS A 491 18.58 -21.45 15.29
C HIS A 491 17.65 -22.48 15.94
N GLN A 492 16.57 -22.04 16.61
CA GLN A 492 15.58 -22.95 17.18
C GLN A 492 14.93 -23.84 16.11
N ASP A 493 14.59 -23.27 14.95
CA ASP A 493 13.96 -24.01 13.84
C ASP A 493 14.90 -24.99 13.15
N THR A 494 16.14 -24.58 12.89
CA THR A 494 17.02 -25.24 11.93
C THR A 494 18.24 -25.89 12.58
N GLN A 495 18.49 -25.62 13.87
CA GLN A 495 19.70 -25.97 14.60
C GLN A 495 20.98 -25.44 13.95
N ARG A 496 20.85 -24.36 13.16
CA ARG A 496 21.94 -23.72 12.41
C ARG A 496 21.88 -22.21 12.61
N ASP A 497 23.05 -21.59 12.65
CA ASP A 497 23.18 -20.15 12.73
C ASP A 497 23.15 -19.48 11.35
N ILE A 498 22.69 -18.23 11.33
CA ILE A 498 22.77 -17.36 10.16
C ILE A 498 24.24 -17.03 9.91
N GLU A 499 24.70 -17.33 8.70
CA GLU A 499 26.07 -17.05 8.28
C GLU A 499 26.14 -15.73 7.51
N TYR A 500 27.15 -14.93 7.80
CA TYR A 500 27.47 -13.70 7.09
C TYR A 500 28.79 -13.88 6.37
N ARG A 501 28.82 -13.57 5.07
CA ARG A 501 29.98 -13.89 4.24
C ARG A 501 31.29 -13.31 4.77
N HIS A 502 31.30 -12.04 5.17
CA HIS A 502 32.52 -11.39 5.68
C HIS A 502 33.00 -11.94 7.04
N LEU A 503 32.16 -12.72 7.74
CA LEU A 503 32.52 -13.37 9.01
C LEU A 503 32.93 -14.85 8.83
N TYR A 504 32.31 -15.56 7.88
CA TYR A 504 32.43 -17.02 7.76
C TYR A 504 33.19 -17.52 6.52
N SER A 505 33.41 -16.67 5.51
CA SER A 505 34.09 -17.09 4.29
C SER A 505 35.61 -17.09 4.42
N SER A 506 36.25 -18.06 3.81
CA SER A 506 37.72 -18.19 3.81
C SER A 506 38.42 -17.41 2.70
N SER A 507 37.68 -16.95 1.68
CA SER A 507 38.22 -16.19 0.56
C SER A 507 37.19 -15.25 -0.07
N LEU A 508 37.65 -14.33 -0.93
CA LEU A 508 36.78 -13.48 -1.74
C LEU A 508 36.03 -14.22 -2.86
N ASP A 509 36.34 -15.48 -3.13
CA ASP A 509 35.61 -16.30 -4.09
C ASP A 509 34.59 -17.21 -3.41
N ASP A 510 34.67 -17.34 -2.08
CA ASP A 510 33.65 -18.01 -1.28
C ASP A 510 32.43 -17.08 -1.10
N HIS A 511 31.27 -17.64 -1.43
CA HIS A 511 29.97 -16.96 -1.40
C HIS A 511 29.06 -17.55 -0.31
N ARG A 512 29.64 -18.17 0.73
CA ARG A 512 28.94 -18.66 1.91
C ARG A 512 28.24 -17.54 2.69
N GLY A 513 27.08 -17.85 3.27
CA GLY A 513 26.27 -16.88 4.02
C GLY A 513 25.68 -15.72 3.20
N ILE A 514 25.17 -14.73 3.91
CA ILE A 514 24.60 -13.50 3.36
C ILE A 514 25.73 -12.65 2.78
N LEU A 515 25.64 -12.35 1.49
CA LEU A 515 26.60 -11.53 0.75
C LEU A 515 26.29 -10.04 0.87
N HIS A 516 25.02 -9.72 1.03
CA HIS A 516 24.54 -8.36 0.87
C HIS A 516 23.28 -8.09 1.70
N TRP A 517 23.29 -6.96 2.41
CA TRP A 517 22.16 -6.43 3.13
C TRP A 517 21.78 -5.04 2.61
N ALA A 518 20.55 -4.87 2.14
CA ALA A 518 20.01 -3.58 1.73
C ALA A 518 19.00 -3.06 2.76
N ALA A 519 18.98 -1.76 3.01
CA ALA A 519 17.96 -1.14 3.86
C ALA A 519 17.79 0.36 3.58
N ASP A 520 16.70 0.94 4.09
CA ASP A 520 16.44 2.39 4.01
C ASP A 520 17.44 3.17 4.89
N GLN A 521 17.45 4.50 4.75
CA GLN A 521 18.41 5.42 5.38
C GLN A 521 18.26 5.59 6.91
N ASP A 522 17.73 4.59 7.64
CA ASP A 522 17.66 4.64 9.10
C ASP A 522 19.02 4.25 9.72
N CYS A 523 19.72 5.25 10.26
CA CYS A 523 21.01 5.08 10.89
C CYS A 523 20.95 4.15 12.13
N ARG A 524 19.82 4.12 12.86
CA ARG A 524 19.66 3.31 14.08
C ARG A 524 19.48 1.84 13.74
N GLN A 525 18.73 1.54 12.69
CA GLN A 525 18.63 0.17 12.14
C GLN A 525 20.01 -0.35 11.70
N ALA A 526 20.77 0.47 10.96
CA ALA A 526 22.11 0.11 10.52
C ALA A 526 23.06 -0.11 11.71
N LYS A 527 23.07 0.81 12.70
CA LYS A 527 23.90 0.70 13.91
C LYS A 527 23.53 -0.56 14.71
N GLY A 528 22.24 -0.86 14.86
CA GLY A 528 21.75 -2.05 15.56
C GLY A 528 22.15 -3.36 14.89
N LEU A 529 22.12 -3.41 13.54
CA LEU A 529 22.67 -4.54 12.79
C LEU A 529 24.19 -4.65 12.99
N GLY A 530 24.89 -3.52 13.05
CA GLY A 530 26.34 -3.47 13.30
C GLY A 530 26.72 -4.08 14.65
N PHE A 531 25.99 -3.74 15.72
CA PHE A 531 26.21 -4.34 17.04
C PHE A 531 25.89 -5.83 17.06
N HIS A 532 24.80 -6.26 16.42
CA HIS A 532 24.49 -7.69 16.27
C HIS A 532 25.63 -8.44 15.56
N LEU A 533 26.18 -7.89 14.48
CA LEU A 533 27.31 -8.51 13.76
C LEU A 533 28.58 -8.55 14.61
N GLN A 534 28.79 -7.53 15.46
CA GLN A 534 29.89 -7.51 16.42
C GLN A 534 29.73 -8.59 17.49
N ASP A 535 28.50 -8.84 17.98
CA ASP A 535 28.22 -9.94 18.90
C ASP A 535 28.52 -11.29 18.24
N VAL A 536 28.03 -11.51 17.00
CA VAL A 536 28.31 -12.71 16.22
C VAL A 536 29.83 -12.89 16.02
N ALA A 537 30.55 -11.82 15.71
CA ALA A 537 32.00 -11.86 15.50
C ALA A 537 32.77 -12.22 16.78
N ARG A 538 32.29 -11.80 17.96
CA ARG A 538 32.89 -12.14 19.26
C ARG A 538 32.63 -13.59 19.66
N GLU A 539 31.50 -14.17 19.24
CA GLU A 539 31.17 -15.58 19.48
C GLU A 539 32.01 -16.55 18.61
N LEU A 540 32.57 -16.07 17.49
CA LEU A 540 33.44 -16.88 16.64
C LEU A 540 34.77 -17.13 17.36
N ALA A 541 34.95 -18.35 17.87
CA ALA A 541 36.09 -18.77 18.69
C ALA A 541 37.47 -18.80 17.97
N TYR A 542 37.54 -18.43 16.70
CA TYR A 542 38.76 -18.48 15.88
C TYR A 542 39.17 -17.08 15.44
N ASP A 543 40.48 -16.82 15.35
CA ASP A 543 41.05 -15.57 14.82
C ASP A 543 40.83 -15.48 13.30
N CYS A 544 39.57 -15.30 12.90
CA CYS A 544 39.19 -15.06 11.53
C CYS A 544 39.73 -13.70 11.11
N LYS A 545 40.58 -13.69 10.08
CA LYS A 545 41.08 -12.46 9.48
C LYS A 545 40.01 -11.85 8.60
N ASP A 546 39.91 -10.53 8.64
CA ASP A 546 39.03 -9.82 7.72
C ASP A 546 39.50 -10.02 6.28
N LEU A 547 38.58 -10.47 5.42
CA LEU A 547 38.84 -10.70 3.99
C LEU A 547 39.21 -9.41 3.24
N HIS A 548 38.77 -8.27 3.74
CA HIS A 548 39.04 -6.97 3.14
C HIS A 548 40.36 -6.36 3.64
N GLU A 549 40.72 -6.64 4.88
CA GLU A 549 41.91 -6.12 5.56
C GLU A 549 42.60 -7.23 6.37
N MET A 550 43.44 -8.04 5.70
CA MET A 550 44.08 -9.24 6.31
C MET A 550 44.99 -8.96 7.54
N GLY A 551 45.22 -7.70 7.90
CA GLY A 551 45.90 -7.29 9.13
C GLY A 551 44.98 -7.16 10.34
N HIS A 552 43.66 -7.21 10.16
CA HIS A 552 42.65 -7.04 11.21
C HIS A 552 41.93 -8.35 11.48
N SER A 553 41.69 -8.62 12.77
CA SER A 553 40.80 -9.72 13.18
C SER A 553 39.35 -9.27 13.05
N VAL A 554 38.48 -10.14 12.55
CA VAL A 554 37.04 -9.88 12.43
C VAL A 554 36.41 -9.53 13.78
N SER A 555 36.92 -10.11 14.87
CA SER A 555 36.49 -9.84 16.25
C SER A 555 36.83 -8.42 16.75
N SER A 556 37.83 -7.77 16.12
CA SER A 556 38.27 -6.41 16.48
C SER A 556 37.51 -5.30 15.78
N LEU A 557 36.62 -5.66 14.84
CA LEU A 557 35.86 -4.69 14.05
C LEU A 557 34.78 -4.00 14.89
N GLY A 558 34.61 -2.71 14.68
CA GLY A 558 33.51 -1.93 15.21
C GLY A 558 32.18 -2.18 14.47
N PRO A 559 31.05 -1.72 15.03
CA PRO A 559 29.72 -1.91 14.41
C PRO A 559 29.64 -1.30 13.00
N TYR A 560 30.19 -0.10 12.78
CA TYR A 560 30.21 0.53 11.45
C TYR A 560 31.11 -0.18 10.44
N GLU A 561 32.18 -0.82 10.92
CA GLU A 561 33.10 -1.58 10.08
C GLU A 561 32.43 -2.87 9.57
N HIS A 562 31.67 -3.57 10.42
CA HIS A 562 30.83 -4.68 9.97
C HIS A 562 29.80 -4.24 8.94
N ILE A 563 29.11 -3.12 9.19
CA ILE A 563 28.16 -2.54 8.24
C ILE A 563 28.82 -2.19 6.90
N HIS A 564 30.02 -1.62 6.90
CA HIS A 564 30.74 -1.29 5.65
C HIS A 564 30.97 -2.51 4.74
N ARG A 565 31.14 -3.71 5.32
CA ARG A 565 31.43 -4.95 4.59
C ARG A 565 30.17 -5.61 4.01
N LEU A 566 29.00 -5.38 4.61
CA LEU A 566 27.76 -6.09 4.28
C LEU A 566 26.63 -5.18 3.74
N TYR A 567 26.52 -3.98 4.28
CA TYR A 567 25.34 -3.11 4.19
C TYR A 567 25.43 -2.11 3.03
N ARG A 568 24.34 -1.90 2.29
CA ARG A 568 24.19 -0.74 1.43
C ARG A 568 22.85 -0.05 1.63
N VAL A 569 22.92 1.27 1.60
CA VAL A 569 21.75 2.14 1.59
C VAL A 569 21.03 2.01 0.24
N ALA A 570 19.74 1.68 0.28
CA ALA A 570 18.88 1.79 -0.89
C ALA A 570 18.76 3.28 -1.28
N GLN A 571 19.42 3.71 -2.36
CA GLN A 571 19.16 5.03 -2.93
C GLN A 571 17.71 5.04 -3.43
N LYS A 572 16.89 5.97 -2.90
CA LYS A 572 15.53 6.26 -3.39
C LYS A 572 15.55 6.57 -4.89
N THR A 573 15.57 5.55 -5.75
CA THR A 573 14.96 5.67 -7.07
C THR A 573 13.48 5.80 -6.78
N GLY A 574 12.94 7.01 -6.92
CA GLY A 574 11.61 7.43 -6.47
C GLY A 574 10.44 6.66 -7.08
N VAL A 575 10.35 5.37 -6.78
CA VAL A 575 9.23 4.50 -7.10
C VAL A 575 8.50 4.31 -5.78
N LYS A 576 7.43 5.08 -5.59
CA LYS A 576 6.46 4.82 -4.53
C LYS A 576 5.92 3.41 -4.78
N ALA A 577 6.08 2.52 -3.80
CA ALA A 577 5.39 1.24 -3.78
C ALA A 577 3.88 1.50 -3.65
N ALA A 578 3.21 1.63 -4.79
CA ALA A 578 1.81 1.30 -4.93
C ALA A 578 1.77 -0.08 -5.59
N TYR A 579 0.90 -0.95 -5.07
CA TYR A 579 0.55 -2.26 -5.63
C TYR A 579 0.68 -2.26 -7.16
N ARG A 580 1.70 -2.96 -7.69
CA ARG A 580 1.88 -3.15 -9.12
C ARG A 580 2.38 -4.57 -9.40
N PRO A 581 2.05 -5.13 -10.58
CA PRO A 581 2.33 -6.53 -10.90
C PRO A 581 3.82 -6.86 -10.78
N THR A 582 4.08 -8.03 -10.20
CA THR A 582 5.37 -8.64 -9.83
C THR A 582 6.43 -8.58 -10.94
N THR A 583 6.03 -8.52 -12.21
CA THR A 583 6.91 -8.44 -13.38
C THR A 583 7.65 -7.10 -13.52
N THR A 584 7.06 -5.98 -13.08
CA THR A 584 7.70 -4.65 -13.19
C THR A 584 8.79 -4.49 -12.13
N VAL A 585 8.58 -5.04 -10.94
CA VAL A 585 9.56 -5.08 -9.84
C VAL A 585 10.78 -5.91 -10.23
N ILE A 586 10.58 -7.07 -10.87
CA ILE A 586 11.67 -7.90 -11.41
C ILE A 586 12.48 -7.17 -12.49
N SER A 587 11.84 -6.37 -13.35
CA SER A 587 12.56 -5.59 -14.37
C SER A 587 13.43 -4.49 -13.75
N VAL A 588 12.94 -3.85 -12.68
CA VAL A 588 13.66 -2.82 -11.92
C VAL A 588 14.79 -3.46 -11.12
N ILE A 589 14.57 -4.61 -10.47
CA ILE A 589 15.60 -5.38 -9.77
C ILE A 589 16.65 -5.93 -10.73
N ARG A 590 16.28 -6.37 -11.95
CA ARG A 590 17.24 -6.82 -12.98
C ARG A 590 18.05 -5.65 -13.56
N LYS A 591 17.43 -4.48 -13.73
CA LYS A 591 18.12 -3.23 -14.15
C LYS A 591 19.04 -2.72 -13.02
N TYR A 592 18.60 -2.84 -11.78
CA TYR A 592 19.39 -2.54 -10.58
C TYR A 592 20.56 -3.52 -10.46
N LYS A 593 20.34 -4.85 -10.56
CA LYS A 593 21.38 -5.89 -10.61
C LYS A 593 22.41 -5.64 -11.70
N ARG A 594 22.00 -5.32 -12.94
CA ARG A 594 22.95 -5.00 -14.04
C ARG A 594 23.77 -3.74 -13.75
N THR A 595 23.12 -2.70 -13.22
CA THR A 595 23.77 -1.44 -12.87
C THR A 595 24.67 -1.60 -11.65
N VAL A 596 24.28 -2.43 -10.68
CA VAL A 596 25.03 -2.74 -9.46
C VAL A 596 26.20 -3.65 -9.78
N ILE A 597 26.07 -4.70 -10.60
CA ILE A 597 27.22 -5.53 -11.01
C ILE A 597 28.24 -4.68 -11.78
N GLN A 598 27.79 -3.85 -12.73
CA GLN A 598 28.71 -2.96 -13.46
C GLN A 598 29.32 -1.88 -12.57
N ARG A 599 28.58 -1.35 -11.59
CA ARG A 599 29.12 -0.38 -10.61
C ARG A 599 30.03 -1.05 -9.60
N THR A 600 29.71 -2.23 -9.11
CA THR A 600 30.53 -3.03 -8.17
C THR A 600 31.83 -3.46 -8.82
N CYS A 601 31.85 -3.85 -10.11
CA CYS A 601 33.12 -4.07 -10.80
C CYS A 601 33.95 -2.77 -10.90
N LYS A 602 33.33 -1.62 -11.20
CA LYS A 602 34.02 -0.32 -11.24
C LYS A 602 34.50 0.16 -9.87
N PHE A 603 33.71 -0.05 -8.81
CA PHE A 603 34.06 0.27 -7.42
C PHE A 603 35.14 -0.68 -6.90
N ASN A 604 35.03 -1.99 -7.13
CA ASN A 604 36.06 -2.95 -6.76
C ASN A 604 37.40 -2.66 -7.46
N MET A 605 37.37 -2.16 -8.71
CA MET A 605 38.58 -1.69 -9.40
C MET A 605 39.13 -0.40 -8.79
N ALA A 606 38.26 0.57 -8.43
CA ALA A 606 38.66 1.79 -7.75
C ALA A 606 39.24 1.52 -6.35
N ASP A 607 38.61 0.65 -5.57
CA ASP A 607 39.04 0.22 -4.24
C ASP A 607 40.35 -0.57 -4.32
N ARG A 608 40.52 -1.43 -5.34
CA ARG A 608 41.80 -2.09 -5.61
C ARG A 608 42.91 -1.07 -5.88
N HIS A 609 42.67 -0.08 -6.74
CA HIS A 609 43.66 0.97 -7.03
C HIS A 609 43.97 1.85 -5.82
N ILE A 610 42.98 2.14 -4.99
CA ILE A 610 43.15 2.85 -3.72
C ILE A 610 44.04 2.03 -2.78
N ASN A 611 43.73 0.75 -2.61
CA ASN A 611 44.46 -0.14 -1.71
C ASN A 611 45.91 -0.35 -2.18
N GLU A 612 46.12 -0.57 -3.47
CA GLU A 612 47.46 -0.61 -4.08
C GLU A 612 48.23 0.69 -3.82
N GLN A 613 47.61 1.86 -4.04
CA GLN A 613 48.27 3.15 -3.81
C GLN A 613 48.59 3.38 -2.33
N ASN A 614 47.71 2.97 -1.41
CA ASN A 614 47.95 3.03 0.03
C ASN A 614 49.10 2.12 0.45
N GLU A 615 49.20 0.92 -0.13
CA GLU A 615 50.31 0.00 0.12
C GLU A 615 51.65 0.56 -0.40
N TRP A 616 51.65 1.18 -1.58
CA TRP A 616 52.82 1.90 -2.10
C TRP A 616 53.24 3.05 -1.20
N LEU A 617 52.28 3.80 -0.65
CA LEU A 617 52.54 4.89 0.28
C LEU A 617 53.14 4.38 1.59
N ARG A 618 52.59 3.29 2.17
CA ARG A 618 53.13 2.59 3.35
C ARG A 618 54.58 2.16 3.14
N LYS A 619 54.85 1.41 2.06
CA LYS A 619 56.22 0.93 1.74
C LYS A 619 57.20 2.09 1.48
N SER A 620 56.71 3.22 0.95
CA SER A 620 57.54 4.41 0.76
C SER A 620 57.84 5.11 2.09
N TRP A 621 56.84 5.16 2.99
CA TRP A 621 57.00 5.73 4.32
C TRP A 621 57.95 4.92 5.19
N GLU A 622 57.82 3.60 5.22
CA GLU A 622 58.73 2.71 5.95
C GLU A 622 60.18 2.85 5.46
N ARG A 623 60.39 2.95 4.14
CA ARG A 623 61.73 3.20 3.58
C ARG A 623 62.29 4.55 4.01
N TYR A 624 61.46 5.58 4.07
CA TYR A 624 61.86 6.89 4.56
C TYR A 624 62.17 6.87 6.07
N GLN A 625 61.35 6.23 6.90
CA GLN A 625 61.61 6.08 8.34
C GLN A 625 62.91 5.32 8.61
N ASN A 626 63.17 4.26 7.85
CA ASN A 626 64.42 3.51 7.94
C ASN A 626 65.66 4.35 7.58
N THR A 627 65.55 5.30 6.64
CA THR A 627 66.67 6.21 6.34
C THR A 627 66.82 7.30 7.39
N VAL A 628 65.72 7.77 8.00
CA VAL A 628 65.76 8.68 9.16
C VAL A 628 66.52 8.04 10.33
N HIS A 629 66.20 6.80 10.68
CA HIS A 629 66.92 6.07 11.74
C HIS A 629 68.41 5.86 11.42
N LYS A 630 68.74 5.50 10.17
CA LYS A 630 70.15 5.34 9.75
C LYS A 630 70.93 6.65 9.79
N LEU A 631 70.31 7.77 9.40
CA LEU A 631 70.92 9.08 9.44
C LEU A 631 71.12 9.56 10.89
N ALA A 632 70.16 9.30 11.77
CA ALA A 632 70.28 9.59 13.21
C ALA A 632 71.46 8.82 13.85
N ALA A 633 71.72 7.59 13.42
CA ALA A 633 72.85 6.80 13.91
C ALA A 633 74.22 7.28 13.38
N LYS A 634 74.28 7.90 12.19
CA LYS A 634 75.52 8.39 11.56
C LYS A 634 75.29 9.72 10.82
N PRO A 635 75.24 10.86 11.54
CA PRO A 635 74.82 12.14 10.98
C PRO A 635 75.75 12.72 9.90
N SER A 636 77.02 12.32 9.89
CA SER A 636 78.06 12.81 8.97
C SER A 636 78.29 11.91 7.74
N ASP A 637 77.55 10.81 7.59
CA ASP A 637 77.67 9.93 6.43
C ASP A 637 76.94 10.55 5.20
N LEU A 638 77.73 11.08 4.27
CA LEU A 638 77.24 11.68 3.02
C LEU A 638 76.35 10.73 2.21
N LYS A 639 76.58 9.41 2.28
CA LYS A 639 75.72 8.41 1.61
C LYS A 639 74.37 8.27 2.32
N ALA A 640 74.35 8.35 3.65
CA ALA A 640 73.10 8.32 4.43
C ALA A 640 72.26 9.57 4.18
N ILE A 641 72.89 10.75 4.11
CA ILE A 641 72.22 12.03 3.79
C ILE A 641 71.59 11.97 2.39
N SER A 642 72.36 11.56 1.38
CA SER A 642 71.85 11.43 0.00
C SER A 642 70.72 10.39 -0.12
N SER A 643 70.82 9.28 0.61
CA SER A 643 69.79 8.25 0.64
C SER A 643 68.49 8.74 1.30
N HIS A 644 68.61 9.48 2.41
CA HIS A 644 67.47 10.09 3.11
C HIS A 644 66.71 11.05 2.20
N GLU A 645 67.42 11.97 1.53
CA GLU A 645 66.79 12.96 0.64
C GLU A 645 66.05 12.28 -0.53
N LYS A 646 66.66 11.23 -1.11
CA LYS A 646 66.05 10.45 -2.18
C LYS A 646 64.76 9.74 -1.72
N GLN A 647 64.74 9.16 -0.52
CA GLN A 647 63.54 8.48 0.01
C GLN A 647 62.45 9.48 0.42
N LYS A 648 62.82 10.65 0.94
CA LYS A 648 61.90 11.75 1.26
C LYS A 648 61.13 12.20 0.02
N GLN A 649 61.85 12.50 -1.07
CA GLN A 649 61.25 12.88 -2.35
C GLN A 649 60.34 11.78 -2.92
N ALA A 650 60.75 10.51 -2.78
CA ALA A 650 59.93 9.38 -3.23
C ALA A 650 58.61 9.28 -2.44
N TYR A 651 58.65 9.47 -1.12
CA TYR A 651 57.47 9.49 -0.26
C TYR A 651 56.54 10.66 -0.59
N GLU A 652 57.06 11.88 -0.70
CA GLU A 652 56.26 13.06 -1.06
C GLU A 652 55.56 12.89 -2.42
N LYS A 653 56.26 12.31 -3.41
CA LYS A 653 55.66 12.00 -4.72
C LYS A 653 54.50 11.01 -4.61
N GLN A 654 54.60 9.98 -3.77
CA GLN A 654 53.51 9.02 -3.57
C GLN A 654 52.34 9.63 -2.78
N LYS A 655 52.64 10.49 -1.80
CA LYS A 655 51.64 11.26 -1.05
C LYS A 655 50.84 12.17 -1.99
N GLN A 656 51.52 12.88 -2.90
CA GLN A 656 50.85 13.74 -3.88
C GLN A 656 49.95 12.94 -4.83
N LYS A 657 50.40 11.77 -5.33
CA LYS A 657 49.57 10.87 -6.14
C LYS A 657 48.30 10.42 -5.41
N SER A 658 48.40 10.13 -4.11
CA SER A 658 47.26 9.79 -3.27
C SER A 658 46.26 10.95 -3.15
N LEU A 659 46.75 12.17 -2.93
CA LEU A 659 45.92 13.38 -2.86
C LEU A 659 45.24 13.71 -4.20
N ASP A 660 45.93 13.52 -5.32
CA ASP A 660 45.36 13.74 -6.66
C ASP A 660 44.31 12.69 -7.01
N MET A 661 44.53 11.43 -6.62
CA MET A 661 43.54 10.36 -6.72
C MET A 661 42.29 10.70 -5.91
N GLU A 662 42.46 11.21 -4.69
CA GLU A 662 41.36 11.68 -3.84
C GLU A 662 40.56 12.81 -4.48
N LYS A 663 41.23 13.83 -5.03
CA LYS A 663 40.57 14.94 -5.72
C LYS A 663 39.76 14.45 -6.92
N ARG A 664 40.29 13.52 -7.71
CA ARG A 664 39.58 12.92 -8.87
C ARG A 664 38.33 12.17 -8.45
N LEU A 665 38.39 11.40 -7.36
CA LEU A 665 37.27 10.60 -6.86
C LEU A 665 36.19 11.45 -6.18
N ARG A 666 36.57 12.54 -5.52
CA ARG A 666 35.63 13.53 -4.95
C ARG A 666 34.83 14.29 -6.02
N GLY A 667 35.38 14.47 -7.22
CA GLY A 667 34.69 15.14 -8.34
C GLY A 667 33.62 14.29 -9.03
N GLN A 668 33.59 12.97 -8.82
CA GLN A 668 32.70 12.03 -9.52
C GLN A 668 31.64 11.38 -8.63
N SER A 669 31.70 11.57 -7.31
CA SER A 669 30.77 10.97 -6.35
C SER A 669 30.31 12.00 -5.32
N SER A 670 29.02 11.98 -4.97
CA SER A 670 28.44 12.85 -3.94
C SER A 670 29.06 12.53 -2.57
N GLY A 671 30.16 13.21 -2.30
CA GLY A 671 30.96 13.29 -1.07
C GLY A 671 30.75 12.21 -0.02
N ARG A 672 31.66 11.22 0.06
CA ARG A 672 31.94 10.45 1.30
C ARG A 672 33.16 9.51 1.30
N VAL A 673 34.13 9.64 0.38
CA VAL A 673 35.40 8.90 0.49
C VAL A 673 36.51 9.88 0.86
N LYS A 674 36.94 9.86 2.13
CA LYS A 674 38.19 10.50 2.56
C LYS A 674 39.31 9.48 2.36
N LEU A 675 40.27 9.81 1.50
CA LEU A 675 41.54 9.08 1.40
C LEU A 675 42.50 9.72 2.39
N VAL A 676 42.35 9.38 3.67
CA VAL A 676 43.29 9.84 4.68
C VAL A 676 43.81 8.61 5.40
N PHE A 677 45.10 8.34 5.17
CA PHE A 677 45.91 7.68 6.18
C PHE A 677 45.95 8.62 7.39
N PRO A 678 45.47 8.22 8.59
CA PRO A 678 45.76 9.01 9.77
C PRO A 678 47.29 9.01 9.93
N VAL A 679 47.88 10.20 9.92
CA VAL A 679 49.23 10.41 10.44
C VAL A 679 49.11 10.52 11.94
#